data_AF-A0ABD5SY02-F1
#
_entry.id   AF-A0ABD5SY02-F1
#
_cell.length_a   1.000
_cell.length_b   1.000
_cell.length_c   1.000
_cell.angle_alpha   90.00
_cell.angle_beta   90.00
_cell.angle_gamma   90.00
#
_symmetry.space_group_name_H-M   'P 1'
#
loop_
_entity.id
_entity.type
_entity.pdbx_description
1 polymer ?
#
loop_
_entity_poly.entity_id
_entity_poly.type
_entity_poly.pdbx_seq_one_letter_code
_entity_poly.pdbx_strand_id
1 'polypeptide(L)'
;ELAEVPLRPAEDASNGDATDDETPPPRGDGGTVTVADGRETTTVTLWNKWTESAELLEPGMELVVTNAKEEEYEGETRYATTGDSYVVVEPSFLVSVTSIRNWVQCPRLYYLNKLSGVPLNYPVVKGTLVHEVFGDLLRGRDLEESIEARVEERGLQLGLLGETPEAVTEEIRENANAIEGWLEQGRLTAEDSWRSEQLLISETFGIRGRADAVRRGAPVELKTGKNLKKEPRFKDKVQAACYALLLEEHGGDVDIGTLLYTKNSALDRNEETGDLTPAKEFTMGSGLLKYVVRLRNEIAAKEVSGDIPTGYEADAKCEYCFEQDTCMVVSGRLDQESKAGQIGQSLPDEELEYFDRFYRAIEEERREVHREYAKLWEQTAEERADDDRALITLEFVEKRPLEEGRWELRAERTGGATSKLREGDLVLASDGHPVRGDSELAWIKRLDEEIVLTADEPVEVTRLDVYPSELTTDRLLVAMHDALLKGDERRKDILFGRANPEFEAIDETFIDNNERQNEAVTKAVGATDCALIHGPPGTGKTYTIARAIRAMVERGERVLLSAFTNRAVDNALEALLEQLEDVIDEERVVRVGSESGIRDDMEPYRLERSGEPEDRVAKLQNAQVVAATTSTCGSRIMKEQAFDVALVDEAAQLTEPGTCAAINLAERFVLVGDHEQLPPVVRAENDLTESLFERLVELHPEAGVMLTHQYRMNQRIQVFASNEFYDGRLRPATPEVAGRNLDDLEGVSRDALPETLRDPVSFVDVEGDRSQYTDSEEAARIADLIETYEQAGLERTDIGVIAPFRAQVSEISKHVPEDVAVDTVDRFQGSSQEVIIVSFTATGSLEGPIFEDYRRINVALTRPKRALVLVGDSSALASDPVYERMLEWARR
;
A
#
# COMPACT_ATOMS: atom_id res chain seq x y z
N GLU A 1 -14.65 -21.36 -27.65
CA GLU A 1 -14.56 -20.05 -28.34
C GLU A 1 -13.11 -19.59 -28.20
N LEU A 2 -12.54 -18.92 -29.20
CA LEU A 2 -11.09 -18.73 -29.35
C LEU A 2 -10.66 -17.32 -28.91
N ALA A 3 -9.45 -17.27 -28.38
CA ALA A 3 -8.84 -16.12 -27.77
C ALA A 3 -7.45 -15.84 -28.37
N GLU A 4 -7.14 -14.59 -28.72
CA GLU A 4 -5.87 -14.19 -29.35
C GLU A 4 -4.89 -13.53 -28.35
N VAL A 5 -3.80 -14.21 -28.00
CA VAL A 5 -2.87 -13.78 -26.94
C VAL A 5 -1.47 -13.50 -27.51
N PRO A 6 -0.84 -12.34 -27.25
CA PRO A 6 0.54 -12.06 -27.64
C PRO A 6 1.55 -12.98 -26.92
N LEU A 7 2.57 -13.43 -27.66
CA LEU A 7 3.71 -14.19 -27.12
C LEU A 7 4.95 -13.30 -26.94
N ARG A 8 5.64 -13.49 -25.82
CA ARG A 8 7.04 -13.11 -25.63
C ARG A 8 7.90 -14.39 -25.67
N PRO A 9 8.88 -14.51 -26.59
CA PRO A 9 9.85 -15.58 -26.51
C PRO A 9 10.68 -15.42 -25.23
N ALA A 10 10.88 -16.50 -24.46
CA ALA A 10 11.86 -16.52 -23.39
C ALA A 10 13.27 -16.56 -24.02
N GLU A 11 14.18 -15.69 -23.59
CA GLU A 11 15.58 -15.75 -24.03
C GLU A 11 16.26 -16.96 -23.37
N ASP A 12 16.60 -17.97 -24.18
CA ASP A 12 17.30 -19.17 -23.72
C ASP A 12 18.74 -18.86 -23.28
N ALA A 13 19.01 -19.09 -22.00
CA ALA A 13 20.36 -19.27 -21.49
C ALA A 13 20.83 -20.71 -21.76
N SER A 14 21.35 -21.02 -22.96
CA SER A 14 22.50 -21.93 -23.17
C SER A 14 22.72 -22.32 -24.65
N ASN A 15 23.98 -22.27 -25.08
CA ASN A 15 24.48 -22.75 -26.37
C ASN A 15 24.80 -24.25 -26.33
N GLY A 16 24.46 -25.02 -27.39
CA GLY A 16 25.27 -26.21 -27.76
C GLY A 16 24.62 -27.35 -28.54
N ASP A 17 24.48 -27.17 -29.85
CA ASP A 17 24.71 -28.13 -30.96
C ASP A 17 23.73 -29.29 -31.31
N ALA A 18 23.56 -29.45 -32.63
CA ALA A 18 22.52 -30.17 -33.36
C ALA A 18 22.80 -31.66 -33.68
N THR A 19 21.77 -32.44 -34.09
CA THR A 19 21.68 -33.17 -35.39
C THR A 19 20.42 -34.07 -35.53
N ASP A 20 19.92 -34.15 -36.78
CA ASP A 20 18.68 -34.73 -37.34
C ASP A 20 18.35 -36.23 -37.10
N ASP A 21 17.06 -36.64 -37.18
CA ASP A 21 16.49 -37.45 -38.29
C ASP A 21 14.96 -37.81 -38.17
N GLU A 22 14.21 -37.45 -39.23
CA GLU A 22 13.05 -38.07 -39.94
C GLU A 22 11.78 -38.76 -39.32
N THR A 23 10.61 -38.15 -39.66
CA THR A 23 9.30 -38.66 -40.20
C THR A 23 8.10 -39.11 -39.28
N PRO A 24 6.82 -38.63 -39.50
CA PRO A 24 5.65 -38.79 -38.59
C PRO A 24 4.61 -39.85 -39.04
N PRO A 25 3.65 -40.29 -38.18
CA PRO A 25 2.23 -39.82 -38.24
C PRO A 25 1.40 -40.03 -36.91
N PRO A 26 0.05 -39.93 -36.86
CA PRO A 26 -0.89 -38.89 -37.28
C PRO A 26 -1.82 -38.38 -36.14
N ARG A 27 -2.34 -37.15 -36.32
CA ARG A 27 -3.60 -36.52 -35.81
C ARG A 27 -4.30 -37.09 -34.56
N GLY A 28 -4.42 -36.25 -33.54
CA GLY A 28 -5.51 -36.25 -32.55
C GLY A 28 -5.42 -35.05 -31.60
N ASP A 29 -6.45 -34.20 -31.61
CA ASP A 29 -6.81 -33.13 -30.65
C ASP A 29 -5.71 -32.17 -30.17
N GLY A 30 -5.42 -31.15 -30.99
CA GLY A 30 -4.66 -29.97 -30.56
C GLY A 30 -5.42 -28.70 -30.98
N GLY A 31 -5.82 -27.88 -30.00
CA GLY A 31 -6.36 -26.55 -30.26
C GLY A 31 -5.25 -25.66 -30.85
N THR A 32 -5.52 -25.02 -31.99
CA THR A 32 -4.57 -24.14 -32.68
C THR A 32 -5.03 -22.69 -32.50
N VAL A 33 -4.13 -21.80 -32.07
CA VAL A 33 -4.41 -20.36 -31.86
C VAL A 33 -3.60 -19.55 -32.89
N THR A 34 -4.21 -18.52 -33.49
CA THR A 34 -3.59 -17.60 -34.45
C THR A 34 -3.95 -16.17 -34.03
N VAL A 35 -3.00 -15.23 -34.04
CA VAL A 35 -3.15 -13.84 -33.53
C VAL A 35 -2.99 -12.86 -34.69
N ALA A 36 -3.58 -11.66 -34.64
CA ALA A 36 -3.29 -10.57 -35.57
C ALA A 36 -3.23 -9.19 -34.90
N ASP A 37 -2.04 -8.59 -34.73
CA ASP A 37 -1.69 -7.24 -35.24
C ASP A 37 -0.21 -6.89 -34.96
N GLY A 38 0.46 -6.27 -35.95
CA GLY A 38 1.70 -5.48 -35.82
C GLY A 38 3.04 -6.13 -35.36
N ARG A 39 3.04 -7.30 -34.71
CA ARG A 39 4.23 -8.10 -34.33
C ARG A 39 4.10 -9.50 -34.95
N GLU A 40 5.21 -10.17 -35.27
CA GLU A 40 5.16 -11.49 -35.91
C GLU A 40 4.23 -12.44 -35.15
N THR A 41 3.16 -12.85 -35.82
CA THR A 41 2.12 -13.70 -35.25
C THR A 41 2.59 -15.14 -35.33
N THR A 42 2.75 -15.80 -34.17
CA THR A 42 3.12 -17.22 -34.13
C THR A 42 1.98 -18.07 -33.58
N THR A 43 2.03 -19.36 -33.87
CA THR A 43 1.08 -20.35 -33.37
C THR A 43 1.76 -21.23 -32.34
N VAL A 44 1.13 -21.36 -31.18
CA VAL A 44 1.55 -22.31 -30.14
C VAL A 44 0.53 -23.43 -30.04
N THR A 45 1.01 -24.68 -30.12
CA THR A 45 0.18 -25.86 -29.91
C THR A 45 0.41 -26.41 -28.50
N LEU A 46 -0.66 -26.43 -27.69
CA LEU A 46 -0.63 -26.95 -26.33
C LEU A 46 -1.01 -28.44 -26.33
N TRP A 47 -0.07 -29.28 -25.89
CA TRP A 47 -0.21 -30.73 -25.81
C TRP A 47 -0.16 -31.22 -24.36
N ASN A 48 -0.43 -32.51 -24.16
CA ASN A 48 -0.31 -33.20 -22.88
C ASN A 48 -1.19 -32.55 -21.79
N LYS A 49 -0.58 -32.28 -20.62
CA LYS A 49 -1.23 -31.72 -19.44
C LYS A 49 -1.69 -30.27 -19.61
N TRP A 50 -1.28 -29.60 -20.70
CA TRP A 50 -1.54 -28.20 -20.99
C TRP A 50 -2.71 -27.95 -21.95
N THR A 51 -3.30 -29.01 -22.50
CA THR A 51 -4.43 -28.90 -23.43
C THR A 51 -5.59 -28.08 -22.83
N GLU A 52 -5.90 -28.31 -21.56
CA GLU A 52 -6.95 -27.60 -20.82
C GLU A 52 -6.60 -26.12 -20.55
N SER A 53 -5.32 -25.75 -20.57
CA SER A 53 -4.92 -24.34 -20.39
C SER A 53 -5.37 -23.47 -21.56
N ALA A 54 -5.66 -24.04 -22.74
CA ALA A 54 -6.24 -23.31 -23.85
C ALA A 54 -7.66 -22.78 -23.55
N GLU A 55 -8.40 -23.44 -22.65
CA GLU A 55 -9.75 -23.02 -22.25
C GLU A 55 -9.73 -21.80 -21.32
N LEU A 56 -8.57 -21.48 -20.73
CA LEU A 56 -8.38 -20.35 -19.83
C LEU A 56 -7.99 -19.06 -20.55
N LEU A 57 -7.57 -19.14 -21.81
CA LEU A 57 -7.02 -18.01 -22.55
C LEU A 57 -8.14 -17.14 -23.12
N GLU A 58 -7.98 -15.83 -23.00
CA GLU A 58 -8.82 -14.78 -23.61
C GLU A 58 -7.95 -13.79 -24.41
N PRO A 59 -8.48 -13.11 -25.46
CA PRO A 59 -7.67 -12.19 -26.22
C PRO A 59 -7.04 -11.11 -25.34
N GLY A 60 -5.75 -10.85 -25.57
CA GLY A 60 -4.99 -9.85 -24.81
C GLY A 60 -4.36 -10.35 -23.52
N MET A 61 -4.58 -11.61 -23.11
CA MET A 61 -3.81 -12.20 -22.02
C MET A 61 -2.33 -12.36 -22.38
N GLU A 62 -1.44 -12.51 -21.40
CA GLU A 62 -0.04 -12.87 -21.63
C GLU A 62 0.21 -14.38 -21.47
N LEU A 63 1.08 -14.96 -22.30
CA LEU A 63 1.43 -16.39 -22.24
C LEU A 63 2.94 -16.61 -22.30
N VAL A 64 3.46 -17.38 -21.33
CA VAL A 64 4.82 -17.92 -21.34
C VAL A 64 4.79 -19.42 -21.53
N VAL A 65 5.59 -19.93 -22.45
CA VAL A 65 5.79 -21.37 -22.67
C VAL A 65 7.28 -21.69 -22.59
N THR A 66 7.68 -22.43 -21.56
CA THR A 66 9.07 -22.84 -21.38
C THR A 66 9.37 -24.12 -22.16
N ASN A 67 10.65 -24.32 -22.52
CA ASN A 67 11.11 -25.54 -23.23
C ASN A 67 10.23 -25.89 -24.44
N ALA A 68 9.75 -24.87 -25.16
CA ALA A 68 8.91 -25.04 -26.33
C ALA A 68 9.74 -25.60 -27.49
N LYS A 69 9.17 -26.57 -28.21
CA LYS A 69 9.80 -27.06 -29.43
C LYS A 69 9.39 -26.17 -30.59
N GLU A 70 10.38 -25.64 -31.29
CA GLU A 70 10.19 -24.93 -32.55
C GLU A 70 9.87 -25.92 -33.70
N GLU A 71 8.89 -25.59 -34.52
CA GLU A 71 8.47 -26.36 -35.69
C GLU A 71 8.25 -25.42 -36.87
N GLU A 72 8.90 -25.68 -38.01
CA GLU A 72 8.60 -24.99 -39.27
C GLU A 72 7.46 -25.70 -40.00
N TYR A 73 6.40 -24.97 -40.34
CA TYR A 73 5.31 -25.48 -41.16
C TYR A 73 4.89 -24.46 -42.21
N GLU A 74 4.93 -24.85 -43.50
CA GLU A 74 4.57 -23.99 -44.64
C GLU A 74 5.34 -22.66 -44.72
N GLY A 75 6.53 -22.58 -44.11
CA GLY A 75 7.37 -21.39 -44.07
C GLY A 75 7.10 -20.46 -42.89
N GLU A 76 6.26 -20.88 -41.94
CA GLU A 76 5.99 -20.19 -40.68
C GLU A 76 6.64 -20.94 -39.50
N THR A 77 7.31 -20.20 -38.62
CA THR A 77 7.80 -20.72 -37.34
C THR A 77 6.64 -20.84 -36.35
N ARG A 78 6.44 -22.05 -35.83
CA ARG A 78 5.43 -22.40 -34.83
C ARG A 78 6.10 -23.04 -33.62
N TYR A 79 5.38 -23.08 -32.51
CA TYR A 79 5.87 -23.68 -31.27
C TYR A 79 4.91 -24.74 -30.75
N ALA A 80 5.44 -25.75 -30.07
CA ALA A 80 4.65 -26.79 -29.43
C ALA A 80 5.20 -27.13 -28.04
N THR A 81 4.31 -27.37 -27.08
CA THR A 81 4.74 -27.81 -25.74
C THR A 81 5.33 -29.22 -25.80
N THR A 82 6.38 -29.46 -25.03
CA THR A 82 7.07 -30.75 -24.88
C THR A 82 6.67 -31.46 -23.58
N GLY A 83 7.32 -32.60 -23.32
CA GLY A 83 7.22 -33.31 -22.05
C GLY A 83 7.75 -32.51 -20.86
N ASP A 84 8.57 -31.49 -21.09
CA ASP A 84 9.25 -30.68 -20.06
C ASP A 84 8.80 -29.21 -20.07
N SER A 85 7.88 -28.85 -20.97
CA SER A 85 7.30 -27.50 -20.99
C SER A 85 6.44 -27.22 -19.77
N TYR A 86 6.49 -25.95 -19.35
CA TYR A 86 5.48 -25.27 -18.57
C TYR A 86 4.73 -24.27 -19.42
N VAL A 87 3.44 -24.09 -19.13
CA VAL A 87 2.59 -23.06 -19.74
C VAL A 87 2.08 -22.18 -18.62
N VAL A 88 2.36 -20.89 -18.68
CA VAL A 88 2.04 -19.92 -17.63
C VAL A 88 1.20 -18.82 -18.25
N VAL A 89 -0.02 -18.67 -17.75
CA VAL A 89 -0.99 -17.64 -18.18
C VAL A 89 -0.83 -16.45 -17.25
N GLU A 90 -0.66 -15.25 -17.79
CA GLU A 90 -0.41 -14.01 -17.04
C GLU A 90 0.79 -14.11 -16.09
N PRO A 91 2.03 -14.33 -16.61
CA PRO A 91 3.25 -14.42 -15.80
C PRO A 91 3.41 -13.20 -14.87
N SER A 92 3.03 -12.01 -15.33
CA SER A 92 3.10 -10.75 -14.59
C SER A 92 2.14 -10.69 -13.39
N PHE A 93 1.06 -11.49 -13.39
CA PHE A 93 0.15 -11.60 -12.25
C PHE A 93 0.68 -12.62 -11.23
N LEU A 94 1.31 -12.11 -10.17
CA LEU A 94 1.93 -12.93 -9.13
C LEU A 94 0.91 -13.57 -8.17
N VAL A 95 0.66 -14.87 -8.32
CA VAL A 95 -0.22 -15.61 -7.42
C VAL A 95 0.54 -16.06 -6.16
N SER A 96 -0.01 -15.78 -4.98
CA SER A 96 0.63 -16.21 -3.74
C SER A 96 0.58 -17.74 -3.55
N VAL A 97 1.64 -18.33 -3.02
CA VAL A 97 1.69 -19.76 -2.67
C VAL A 97 0.51 -20.15 -1.76
N THR A 98 0.15 -19.29 -0.81
CA THR A 98 -1.00 -19.49 0.08
C THR A 98 -2.32 -19.53 -0.68
N SER A 99 -2.49 -18.69 -1.71
CA SER A 99 -3.66 -18.70 -2.59
C SER A 99 -3.77 -20.02 -3.35
N ILE A 100 -2.68 -20.52 -3.94
CA ILE A 100 -2.65 -21.80 -4.65
C ILE A 100 -3.00 -22.96 -3.71
N ARG A 101 -2.42 -22.96 -2.50
CA ARG A 101 -2.74 -23.95 -1.46
C ARG A 101 -4.24 -23.94 -1.11
N ASN A 102 -4.83 -22.76 -0.94
CA ASN A 102 -6.24 -22.62 -0.57
C ASN A 102 -7.16 -23.01 -1.73
N TRP A 103 -6.76 -22.74 -2.97
CA TRP A 103 -7.48 -23.12 -4.18
C TRP A 103 -7.72 -24.62 -4.28
N VAL A 104 -6.70 -25.44 -3.96
CA VAL A 104 -6.83 -26.91 -3.87
C VAL A 104 -7.95 -27.35 -2.92
N GLN A 105 -8.17 -26.60 -1.84
CA GLN A 105 -9.21 -26.92 -0.87
C GLN A 105 -10.59 -26.50 -1.37
N CYS A 106 -10.70 -25.25 -1.82
CA CYS A 106 -11.91 -24.65 -2.37
C CYS A 106 -11.52 -23.33 -3.05
N PRO A 107 -11.72 -23.20 -4.37
CA PRO A 107 -11.43 -21.97 -5.10
C PRO A 107 -12.12 -20.73 -4.55
N ARG A 108 -13.34 -20.87 -4.01
CA ARG A 108 -14.07 -19.76 -3.39
C ARG A 108 -13.38 -19.19 -2.13
N LEU A 109 -12.50 -19.94 -1.46
CA LEU A 109 -11.72 -19.39 -0.33
C LEU A 109 -10.77 -18.28 -0.77
N TYR A 110 -10.25 -18.34 -2.01
CA TYR A 110 -9.40 -17.27 -2.52
C TYR A 110 -10.17 -15.95 -2.59
N TYR A 111 -11.38 -15.98 -3.16
CA TYR A 111 -12.27 -14.81 -3.20
C TYR A 111 -12.69 -14.33 -1.80
N LEU A 112 -13.12 -15.24 -0.92
CA LEU A 112 -13.56 -14.87 0.44
C LEU A 112 -12.44 -14.24 1.26
N ASN A 113 -11.22 -14.76 1.20
CA ASN A 113 -10.09 -14.22 1.96
C ASN A 113 -9.73 -12.79 1.55
N LYS A 114 -9.96 -12.40 0.27
CA LYS A 114 -9.79 -11.01 -0.19
C LYS A 114 -10.82 -10.06 0.45
N LEU A 115 -12.05 -10.55 0.68
CA LEU A 115 -13.15 -9.74 1.21
C LEU A 115 -13.19 -9.64 2.73
N SER A 116 -12.97 -10.75 3.45
CA SER A 116 -13.11 -10.77 4.91
C SER A 116 -11.83 -10.32 5.62
N GLY A 117 -10.69 -10.42 4.95
CA GLY A 117 -9.37 -10.30 5.57
C GLY A 117 -9.15 -11.39 6.61
N VAL A 118 -7.98 -11.37 7.25
CA VAL A 118 -7.68 -12.35 8.31
C VAL A 118 -8.20 -11.80 9.65
N PRO A 119 -9.05 -12.52 10.39
CA PRO A 119 -9.61 -12.06 11.67
C PRO A 119 -8.59 -12.10 12.82
N LEU A 120 -8.86 -11.37 13.91
CA LEU A 120 -8.16 -11.56 15.18
C LEU A 120 -8.77 -12.78 15.88
N ASN A 121 -8.09 -13.93 15.83
CA ASN A 121 -8.47 -15.11 16.60
C ASN A 121 -7.24 -15.85 17.12
N TYR A 122 -7.42 -16.59 18.22
CA TYR A 122 -6.33 -17.29 18.88
C TYR A 122 -5.62 -18.31 17.98
N PRO A 123 -6.31 -19.15 17.16
CA PRO A 123 -5.63 -20.07 16.25
C PRO A 123 -4.66 -19.40 15.27
N VAL A 124 -4.99 -18.21 14.76
CA VAL A 124 -4.11 -17.44 13.87
C VAL A 124 -2.93 -16.86 14.65
N VAL A 125 -3.17 -16.22 15.80
CA VAL A 125 -2.11 -15.64 16.65
C VAL A 125 -1.12 -16.72 17.10
N LYS A 126 -1.62 -17.85 17.60
CA LYS A 126 -0.80 -19.00 17.96
C LYS A 126 -0.01 -19.54 16.77
N GLY A 127 -0.67 -19.64 15.60
CA GLY A 127 -0.02 -20.02 14.35
C GLY A 127 1.20 -19.15 14.06
N THR A 128 1.02 -17.83 14.09
CA THR A 128 2.09 -16.85 13.88
C THR A 128 3.21 -16.99 14.91
N LEU A 129 2.88 -17.07 16.21
CA LEU A 129 3.87 -17.27 17.27
C LEU A 129 4.74 -18.51 17.05
N VAL A 130 4.14 -19.64 16.66
CA VAL A 130 4.89 -20.88 16.39
C VAL A 130 5.85 -20.73 15.21
N HIS A 131 5.47 -20.00 14.15
CA HIS A 131 6.36 -19.76 13.00
C HIS A 131 7.48 -18.77 13.34
N GLU A 132 7.19 -17.71 14.11
CA GLU A 132 8.19 -16.75 14.55
C GLU A 132 9.23 -17.40 15.48
N VAL A 133 8.79 -18.22 16.43
CA VAL A 133 9.69 -19.02 17.28
C VAL A 133 10.51 -19.99 16.44
N PHE A 134 9.92 -20.63 15.41
CA PHE A 134 10.67 -21.49 14.51
C PHE A 134 11.78 -20.72 13.76
N GLY A 135 11.47 -19.53 13.23
CA GLY A 135 12.46 -18.68 12.59
C GLY A 135 13.58 -18.28 13.54
N ASP A 136 13.26 -17.90 14.78
CA ASP A 136 14.24 -17.53 15.81
C ASP A 136 15.20 -18.70 16.13
N LEU A 137 14.67 -19.93 16.25
CA LEU A 137 15.49 -21.14 16.46
C LEU A 137 16.44 -21.42 15.29
N LEU A 138 15.98 -21.20 14.04
CA LEU A 138 16.82 -21.36 12.85
C LEU A 138 17.97 -20.35 12.83
N ARG A 139 17.73 -19.14 13.34
CA ARG A 139 18.75 -18.09 13.51
C ARG A 139 19.63 -18.29 14.75
N GLY A 140 19.39 -19.36 15.52
CA GLY A 140 20.22 -19.77 16.65
C GLY A 140 19.87 -19.11 17.98
N ARG A 141 18.68 -18.51 18.10
CA ARG A 141 18.17 -17.99 19.38
C ARG A 141 17.76 -19.15 20.30
N ASP A 142 17.85 -18.94 21.61
CA ASP A 142 17.40 -19.92 22.60
C ASP A 142 15.87 -20.08 22.55
N LEU A 143 15.39 -21.30 22.78
CA LEU A 143 13.97 -21.64 22.71
C LEU A 143 13.12 -20.86 23.70
N GLU A 144 13.51 -20.84 24.97
CA GLU A 144 12.73 -20.20 26.03
C GLU A 144 12.77 -18.68 25.88
N GLU A 145 13.95 -18.11 25.59
CA GLU A 145 14.07 -16.67 25.30
C GLU A 145 13.22 -16.26 24.09
N SER A 146 13.13 -17.11 23.06
CA SER A 146 12.29 -16.84 21.88
C SER A 146 10.81 -16.86 22.23
N ILE A 147 10.35 -17.85 23.00
CA ILE A 147 8.94 -17.95 23.38
C ILE A 147 8.56 -16.74 24.25
N GLU A 148 9.35 -16.44 25.28
CA GLU A 148 9.09 -15.32 26.18
C GLU A 148 8.99 -13.99 25.43
N ALA A 149 9.99 -13.69 24.58
CA ALA A 149 10.00 -12.45 23.80
C ALA A 149 8.80 -12.37 22.83
N ARG A 150 8.50 -13.44 22.08
CA ARG A 150 7.40 -13.42 21.10
C ARG A 150 6.03 -13.34 21.77
N VAL A 151 5.84 -13.98 22.92
CA VAL A 151 4.59 -13.87 23.69
C VAL A 151 4.45 -12.47 24.28
N GLU A 152 5.52 -11.89 24.83
CA GLU A 152 5.51 -10.51 25.35
C GLU A 152 5.17 -9.49 24.25
N GLU A 153 5.76 -9.62 23.05
CA GLU A 153 5.45 -8.80 21.87
C GLU A 153 3.96 -8.84 21.45
N ARG A 154 3.23 -9.89 21.86
CA ARG A 154 1.80 -10.09 21.55
C ARG A 154 0.85 -9.69 22.67
N GLY A 155 1.34 -9.05 23.73
CA GLY A 155 0.56 -8.62 24.89
C GLY A 155 -0.84 -8.09 24.57
N LEU A 156 -0.92 -7.06 23.71
CA LEU A 156 -2.21 -6.47 23.29
C LEU A 156 -3.13 -7.47 22.57
N GLN A 157 -2.61 -8.28 21.65
CA GLN A 157 -3.43 -9.25 20.91
C GLN A 157 -3.97 -10.35 21.82
N LEU A 158 -3.12 -10.86 22.73
CA LEU A 158 -3.52 -11.86 23.71
C LEU A 158 -4.58 -11.31 24.66
N GLY A 159 -4.42 -10.07 25.12
CA GLY A 159 -5.39 -9.41 25.98
C GLY A 159 -6.74 -9.23 25.30
N LEU A 160 -6.76 -8.79 24.03
CA LEU A 160 -8.01 -8.67 23.25
C LEU A 160 -8.71 -10.02 23.03
N LEU A 161 -7.94 -11.11 23.01
CA LEU A 161 -8.47 -12.47 22.90
C LEU A 161 -8.85 -13.09 24.25
N GLY A 162 -8.51 -12.44 25.37
CA GLY A 162 -8.72 -12.97 26.71
C GLY A 162 -7.79 -14.14 27.08
N GLU A 163 -6.65 -14.25 26.41
CA GLU A 163 -5.64 -15.30 26.62
C GLU A 163 -4.54 -14.81 27.58
N THR A 164 -4.09 -15.66 28.49
CA THR A 164 -3.00 -15.29 29.43
C THR A 164 -1.63 -15.65 28.86
N PRO A 165 -0.58 -14.84 29.08
CA PRO A 165 0.77 -15.12 28.59
C PRO A 165 1.27 -16.50 29.03
N GLU A 166 0.98 -16.92 30.26
CA GLU A 166 1.45 -18.20 30.79
C GLU A 166 0.83 -19.39 30.06
N ALA A 167 -0.48 -19.34 29.80
CA ALA A 167 -1.17 -20.41 29.09
C ALA A 167 -0.69 -20.52 27.65
N VAL A 168 -0.48 -19.37 27.00
CA VAL A 168 0.04 -19.30 25.63
C VAL A 168 1.48 -19.82 25.58
N THR A 169 2.35 -19.37 26.48
CA THR A 169 3.73 -19.83 26.59
C THR A 169 3.83 -21.34 26.72
N GLU A 170 3.01 -21.96 27.57
CA GLU A 170 3.00 -23.43 27.72
C GLU A 170 2.55 -24.12 26.42
N GLU A 171 1.49 -23.63 25.77
CA GLU A 171 1.03 -24.23 24.51
C GLU A 171 2.05 -24.05 23.37
N ILE A 172 2.74 -22.91 23.30
CA ILE A 172 3.81 -22.69 22.31
C ILE A 172 5.00 -23.60 22.63
N ARG A 173 5.39 -23.75 23.90
CA ARG A 173 6.48 -24.65 24.34
C ARG A 173 6.23 -26.09 23.91
N GLU A 174 5.01 -26.59 24.06
CA GLU A 174 4.63 -27.94 23.58
C GLU A 174 4.84 -28.10 22.06
N ASN A 175 4.53 -27.07 21.28
CA ASN A 175 4.73 -27.07 19.83
C ASN A 175 6.20 -26.94 19.44
N ALA A 176 6.96 -26.11 20.15
CA ALA A 176 8.32 -25.74 19.78
C ALA A 176 9.37 -26.77 20.22
N ASN A 177 9.15 -27.52 21.31
CA ASN A 177 10.00 -28.67 21.69
C ASN A 177 10.11 -29.72 20.56
N ALA A 178 9.04 -29.89 19.78
CA ALA A 178 9.02 -30.76 18.60
C ALA A 178 10.03 -30.32 17.54
N ILE A 179 10.16 -29.00 17.38
CA ILE A 179 10.96 -28.33 16.37
C ILE A 179 12.43 -28.41 16.78
N GLU A 180 12.75 -28.04 18.03
CA GLU A 180 14.11 -28.11 18.57
C GLU A 180 14.68 -29.53 18.45
N GLY A 181 13.94 -30.53 18.93
CA GLY A 181 14.38 -31.92 18.84
C GLY A 181 14.57 -32.42 17.40
N TRP A 182 13.84 -31.87 16.42
CA TRP A 182 14.04 -32.17 15.00
C TRP A 182 15.28 -31.47 14.43
N LEU A 183 15.49 -30.19 14.78
CA LEU A 183 16.68 -29.42 14.39
C LEU A 183 17.97 -30.06 14.94
N GLU A 184 17.95 -30.53 16.19
CA GLU A 184 19.06 -31.25 16.83
C GLU A 184 19.38 -32.59 16.14
N GLN A 185 18.34 -33.37 15.78
CA GLN A 185 18.50 -34.62 15.03
C GLN A 185 19.01 -34.37 13.60
N GLY A 186 18.71 -33.19 13.05
CA GLY A 186 19.03 -32.79 11.69
C GLY A 186 20.44 -32.25 11.49
N ARG A 187 21.12 -31.68 12.50
CA ARG A 187 22.49 -31.12 12.38
C ARG A 187 23.52 -32.24 12.18
N LEU A 188 23.73 -32.67 10.94
CA LEU A 188 24.69 -33.72 10.58
C LEU A 188 26.13 -33.19 10.42
N THR A 189 26.30 -31.90 10.11
CA THR A 189 27.59 -31.22 9.89
C THR A 189 27.52 -29.72 10.24
N ALA A 190 28.67 -29.08 10.48
CA ALA A 190 28.77 -27.63 10.71
C ALA A 190 28.45 -26.75 9.48
N GLU A 191 28.22 -27.38 8.31
CA GLU A 191 27.98 -26.74 7.01
C GLU A 191 26.50 -26.80 6.56
N ASP A 192 25.57 -27.25 7.42
CA ASP A 192 24.13 -27.22 7.08
C ASP A 192 23.63 -25.76 7.09
N SER A 193 23.59 -25.14 5.90
CA SER A 193 23.04 -23.80 5.71
C SER A 193 21.51 -23.85 5.75
N TRP A 194 20.95 -23.11 6.70
CA TRP A 194 19.53 -22.81 6.78
C TRP A 194 19.30 -21.38 6.33
N ARG A 195 18.16 -21.14 5.69
CA ARG A 195 17.61 -19.80 5.52
C ARG A 195 16.18 -19.81 6.01
N SER A 196 15.86 -18.89 6.90
CA SER A 196 14.51 -18.76 7.48
C SER A 196 13.71 -17.73 6.70
N GLU A 197 12.40 -17.95 6.57
CA GLU A 197 11.46 -16.93 6.06
C GLU A 197 11.85 -16.31 4.70
N GLN A 198 12.45 -17.11 3.80
CA GLN A 198 12.98 -16.62 2.52
C GLN A 198 11.84 -16.18 1.59
N LEU A 199 11.85 -14.90 1.21
CA LEU A 199 10.98 -14.39 0.15
C LEU A 199 11.45 -14.93 -1.21
N LEU A 200 10.51 -15.48 -1.97
CA LEU A 200 10.74 -16.02 -3.31
C LEU A 200 9.72 -15.42 -4.27
N ILE A 201 10.21 -14.91 -5.39
CA ILE A 201 9.43 -14.29 -6.46
C ILE A 201 9.86 -14.96 -7.76
N SER A 202 8.91 -15.40 -8.58
CA SER A 202 9.18 -15.98 -9.89
C SER A 202 8.68 -15.09 -11.01
N GLU A 203 9.57 -14.71 -11.91
CA GLU A 203 9.20 -14.06 -13.16
C GLU A 203 8.64 -15.06 -14.18
N THR A 204 9.09 -16.31 -14.16
CA THR A 204 8.69 -17.33 -15.13
C THR A 204 7.31 -17.89 -14.82
N PHE A 205 7.11 -18.31 -13.57
CA PHE A 205 5.89 -18.97 -13.12
C PHE A 205 4.87 -17.99 -12.55
N GLY A 206 5.24 -16.72 -12.33
CA GLY A 206 4.46 -15.72 -11.59
C GLY A 206 3.79 -16.27 -10.34
N ILE A 207 4.61 -16.91 -9.53
CA ILE A 207 4.28 -17.36 -8.18
C ILE A 207 5.13 -16.54 -7.23
N ARG A 208 4.56 -16.14 -6.09
CA ARG A 208 5.32 -15.51 -5.01
C ARG A 208 4.97 -16.11 -3.67
N GLY A 209 5.92 -16.14 -2.75
CA GLY A 209 5.66 -16.60 -1.39
C GLY A 209 6.86 -16.45 -0.50
N ARG A 210 6.65 -16.72 0.78
CA ARG A 210 7.72 -16.75 1.79
C ARG A 210 7.81 -18.17 2.32
N ALA A 211 8.93 -18.85 2.08
CA ALA A 211 9.14 -20.22 2.56
C ALA A 211 9.53 -20.16 4.04
N ASP A 212 8.89 -20.97 4.88
CA ASP A 212 9.16 -20.97 6.33
C ASP A 212 10.66 -21.25 6.59
N ALA A 213 11.22 -22.23 5.88
CA ALA A 213 12.65 -22.49 5.87
C ALA A 213 13.11 -23.17 4.58
N VAL A 214 14.38 -22.92 4.22
CA VAL A 214 15.08 -23.61 3.14
C VAL A 214 16.30 -24.30 3.71
N ARG A 215 16.43 -25.60 3.42
CA ARG A 215 17.51 -26.45 3.91
C ARG A 215 18.19 -27.14 2.73
N ARG A 216 19.48 -26.84 2.51
CA ARG A 216 20.26 -27.40 1.38
C ARG A 216 19.53 -27.27 0.03
N GLY A 217 18.90 -26.11 -0.21
CA GLY A 217 18.14 -25.83 -1.43
C GLY A 217 16.72 -26.42 -1.46
N ALA A 218 16.31 -27.22 -0.48
CA ALA A 218 14.98 -27.82 -0.41
C ALA A 218 14.04 -27.08 0.55
N PRO A 219 12.73 -26.96 0.23
CA PRO A 219 11.77 -26.28 1.10
C PRO A 219 11.37 -27.14 2.30
N VAL A 220 11.29 -26.49 3.46
CA VAL A 220 10.79 -27.03 4.72
C VAL A 220 9.64 -26.17 5.18
N GLU A 221 8.47 -26.78 5.33
CA GLU A 221 7.22 -26.08 5.61
C GLU A 221 6.61 -26.53 6.93
N LEU A 222 6.35 -25.58 7.81
CA LEU A 222 5.82 -25.78 9.16
C LEU A 222 4.29 -25.81 9.14
N LYS A 223 3.70 -26.73 9.90
CA LYS A 223 2.25 -26.85 10.05
C LYS A 223 1.91 -27.11 11.51
N THR A 224 1.13 -26.19 12.10
CA THR A 224 0.71 -26.26 13.51
C THR A 224 -0.37 -27.31 13.81
N GLY A 225 -0.94 -27.93 12.78
CA GLY A 225 -1.96 -28.99 12.93
C GLY A 225 -1.35 -30.40 13.01
N LYS A 226 -2.13 -31.39 13.47
CA LYS A 226 -1.71 -32.80 13.47
C LYS A 226 -1.93 -33.49 12.12
N ASN A 227 -1.07 -34.45 11.77
CA ASN A 227 -1.28 -35.40 10.69
C ASN A 227 -0.74 -36.79 11.06
N LEU A 228 -1.66 -37.70 11.39
CA LEU A 228 -1.34 -39.08 11.79
C LEU A 228 -1.17 -40.06 10.61
N LYS A 229 -1.37 -39.59 9.37
CA LYS A 229 -1.13 -40.40 8.18
C LYS A 229 0.34 -40.39 7.82
N LYS A 230 0.86 -41.49 7.27
CA LYS A 230 2.24 -41.56 6.75
C LYS A 230 2.50 -40.52 5.67
N GLU A 231 1.54 -40.37 4.75
CA GLU A 231 1.61 -39.36 3.67
C GLU A 231 1.23 -37.96 4.19
N PRO A 232 1.97 -36.90 3.78
CA PRO A 232 1.56 -35.53 4.03
C PRO A 232 0.21 -35.18 3.40
N ARG A 233 -0.49 -34.18 3.96
CA ARG A 233 -1.74 -33.67 3.38
C ARG A 233 -1.47 -33.08 2.00
N PHE A 234 -2.30 -33.41 1.01
CA PHE A 234 -2.06 -33.02 -0.39
C PHE A 234 -1.91 -31.51 -0.60
N LYS A 235 -2.77 -30.69 0.03
CA LYS A 235 -2.65 -29.22 -0.01
C LYS A 235 -1.32 -28.68 0.53
N ASP A 236 -0.74 -29.35 1.52
CA ASP A 236 0.55 -28.93 2.09
C ASP A 236 1.70 -29.38 1.18
N LYS A 237 1.56 -30.53 0.47
CA LYS A 237 2.48 -30.90 -0.62
C LYS A 237 2.46 -29.87 -1.76
N VAL A 238 1.28 -29.37 -2.12
CA VAL A 238 1.13 -28.31 -3.13
C VAL A 238 1.87 -27.03 -2.72
N GLN A 239 1.75 -26.61 -1.46
CA GLN A 239 2.51 -25.46 -0.93
C GLN A 239 4.02 -25.65 -1.08
N ALA A 240 4.56 -26.77 -0.58
CA ALA A 240 5.99 -27.06 -0.71
C ALA A 240 6.45 -27.23 -2.17
N ALA A 241 5.58 -27.75 -3.06
CA ALA A 241 5.87 -27.85 -4.48
C ALA A 241 5.90 -26.48 -5.18
N CYS A 242 5.12 -25.49 -4.71
CA CYS A 242 5.26 -24.11 -5.19
C CYS A 242 6.66 -23.58 -4.86
N TYR A 243 7.12 -23.74 -3.61
CA TYR A 243 8.46 -23.29 -3.24
C TYR A 243 9.57 -24.06 -3.96
N ALA A 244 9.38 -25.36 -4.24
CA ALA A 244 10.31 -26.11 -5.06
C ALA A 244 10.46 -25.51 -6.47
N LEU A 245 9.36 -25.16 -7.15
CA LEU A 245 9.41 -24.46 -8.45
C LEU A 245 10.19 -23.15 -8.37
N LEU A 246 9.94 -22.35 -7.33
CA LEU A 246 10.63 -21.08 -7.13
C LEU A 246 12.14 -21.29 -6.89
N LEU A 247 12.51 -22.26 -6.07
CA LEU A 247 13.91 -22.57 -5.76
C LEU A 247 14.65 -23.18 -6.96
N GLU A 248 13.96 -23.99 -7.78
CA GLU A 248 14.52 -24.54 -9.04
C GLU A 248 14.85 -23.43 -10.05
N GLU A 249 14.01 -22.39 -10.14
CA GLU A 249 14.28 -21.23 -11.00
C GLU A 249 15.58 -20.49 -10.59
N HIS A 250 15.96 -20.55 -9.32
CA HIS A 250 17.18 -19.96 -8.78
C HIS A 250 18.38 -20.93 -8.81
N GLY A 251 18.31 -22.00 -9.61
CA GLY A 251 19.39 -22.96 -9.82
C GLY A 251 19.50 -24.06 -8.77
N GLY A 252 18.50 -24.23 -7.90
CA GLY A 252 18.40 -25.36 -6.98
C GLY A 252 17.96 -26.65 -7.68
N ASP A 253 18.47 -27.80 -7.25
CA ASP A 253 17.96 -29.11 -7.64
C ASP A 253 17.09 -29.65 -6.49
N VAL A 254 15.76 -29.60 -6.64
CA VAL A 254 14.81 -29.79 -5.53
C VAL A 254 14.00 -31.07 -5.69
N ASP A 255 14.63 -32.20 -5.35
CA ASP A 255 13.97 -33.52 -5.44
C ASP A 255 13.03 -33.84 -4.26
N ILE A 256 13.18 -33.16 -3.12
CA ILE A 256 12.50 -33.50 -1.86
C ILE A 256 11.93 -32.24 -1.20
N GLY A 257 10.70 -32.32 -0.70
CA GLY A 257 10.16 -31.34 0.24
C GLY A 257 9.89 -31.95 1.61
N THR A 258 10.03 -31.14 2.65
CA THR A 258 9.78 -31.55 4.03
C THR A 258 8.60 -30.79 4.62
N LEU A 259 7.67 -31.51 5.27
CA LEU A 259 6.56 -30.93 6.00
C LEU A 259 6.65 -31.27 7.48
N LEU A 260 6.73 -30.27 8.34
CA LEU A 260 6.89 -30.41 9.79
C LEU A 260 5.56 -30.16 10.52
N TYR A 261 4.94 -31.22 11.04
CA TYR A 261 3.67 -31.18 11.78
C TYR A 261 3.94 -31.12 13.29
N THR A 262 4.04 -29.92 13.86
CA THR A 262 4.49 -29.70 15.25
C THR A 262 3.61 -30.42 16.27
N LYS A 263 2.28 -30.42 16.04
CA LYS A 263 1.32 -31.04 16.95
C LYS A 263 1.46 -32.56 17.05
N ASN A 264 2.13 -33.24 16.12
CA ASN A 264 2.33 -34.69 16.22
C ASN A 264 3.19 -35.09 17.42
N SER A 265 4.19 -34.27 17.76
CA SER A 265 5.11 -34.54 18.88
C SER A 265 4.47 -34.32 20.25
N ALA A 266 3.44 -33.48 20.32
CA ALA A 266 2.68 -33.20 21.55
C ALA A 266 1.62 -34.27 21.86
N LEU A 267 1.43 -35.28 21.00
CA LEU A 267 0.43 -36.34 21.22
C LEU A 267 0.99 -37.51 22.05
N ASP A 268 0.18 -38.02 22.98
CA ASP A 268 0.53 -39.22 23.73
C ASP A 268 0.51 -40.46 22.81
N ARG A 269 1.65 -41.15 22.75
CA ARG A 269 1.84 -42.39 22.00
C ARG A 269 0.96 -43.54 22.48
N ASN A 270 0.42 -43.46 23.70
CA ASN A 270 -0.48 -44.45 24.27
C ASN A 270 -1.96 -44.20 23.95
N GLU A 271 -2.32 -42.98 23.53
CA GLU A 271 -3.71 -42.56 23.30
C GLU A 271 -4.05 -42.43 21.81
N GLU A 272 -3.06 -42.13 20.96
CA GLU A 272 -3.24 -41.92 19.53
C GLU A 272 -2.66 -43.07 18.69
N THR A 273 -3.40 -43.49 17.66
CA THR A 273 -2.95 -44.54 16.72
C THR A 273 -2.58 -43.93 15.37
N GLY A 274 -1.37 -44.18 14.88
CA GLY A 274 -0.91 -43.66 13.57
C GLY A 274 0.58 -43.35 13.52
N ASP A 275 0.99 -42.62 12.47
CA ASP A 275 2.36 -42.11 12.31
C ASP A 275 2.51 -40.75 13.02
N LEU A 276 3.14 -40.78 14.19
CA LEU A 276 3.44 -39.63 15.05
C LEU A 276 4.74 -38.92 14.68
N THR A 277 5.38 -39.28 13.56
CA THR A 277 6.59 -38.59 13.10
C THR A 277 6.23 -37.14 12.73
N PRO A 278 6.92 -36.13 13.27
CA PRO A 278 6.61 -34.72 13.00
C PRO A 278 7.02 -34.32 11.59
N ALA A 279 8.21 -34.72 11.14
CA ALA A 279 8.69 -34.45 9.79
C ALA A 279 8.20 -35.54 8.82
N LYS A 280 7.63 -35.11 7.69
CA LYS A 280 7.20 -35.98 6.60
C LYS A 280 7.82 -35.48 5.30
N GLU A 281 8.72 -36.29 4.75
CA GLU A 281 9.38 -36.04 3.48
C GLU A 281 8.58 -36.65 2.32
N PHE A 282 8.64 -36.01 1.15
CA PHE A 282 8.05 -36.54 -0.07
C PHE A 282 8.83 -36.06 -1.29
N THR A 283 8.80 -36.85 -2.36
CA THR A 283 9.47 -36.53 -3.63
C THR A 283 8.70 -35.50 -4.44
N MET A 284 9.44 -34.55 -5.03
CA MET A 284 8.93 -33.59 -6.00
C MET A 284 8.90 -34.22 -7.39
N GLY A 285 7.71 -34.67 -7.81
CA GLY A 285 7.53 -35.19 -9.16
C GLY A 285 7.13 -34.09 -10.13
N SER A 286 7.62 -34.14 -11.38
CA SER A 286 7.24 -33.20 -12.45
C SER A 286 5.72 -33.08 -12.65
N GLY A 287 4.97 -34.16 -12.43
CA GLY A 287 3.50 -34.12 -12.45
C GLY A 287 2.86 -33.24 -11.37
N LEU A 288 3.45 -33.18 -10.17
CA LEU A 288 3.00 -32.31 -9.08
C LEU A 288 3.37 -30.85 -9.38
N LEU A 289 4.59 -30.58 -9.86
CA LEU A 289 5.03 -29.24 -10.23
C LEU A 289 4.14 -28.66 -11.35
N LYS A 290 3.84 -29.43 -12.39
CA LYS A 290 2.90 -29.03 -13.46
C LYS A 290 1.48 -28.83 -12.95
N TYR A 291 1.05 -29.63 -11.98
CA TYR A 291 -0.26 -29.44 -11.35
C TYR A 291 -0.34 -28.10 -10.63
N VAL A 292 0.70 -27.70 -9.89
CA VAL A 292 0.78 -26.38 -9.24
C VAL A 292 0.64 -25.24 -10.24
N VAL A 293 1.39 -25.27 -11.34
CA VAL A 293 1.34 -24.21 -12.37
C VAL A 293 -0.05 -24.13 -13.01
N ARG A 294 -0.72 -25.26 -13.23
CA ARG A 294 -2.10 -25.26 -13.75
C ARG A 294 -3.09 -24.58 -12.80
N LEU A 295 -3.02 -24.87 -11.49
CA LEU A 295 -3.89 -24.22 -10.51
C LEU A 295 -3.64 -22.72 -10.44
N ARG A 296 -2.37 -22.32 -10.54
CA ARG A 296 -1.99 -20.90 -10.67
C ARG A 296 -2.64 -20.28 -11.91
N ASN A 297 -2.60 -20.94 -13.06
CA ASN A 297 -3.22 -20.41 -14.28
C ASN A 297 -4.74 -20.25 -14.13
N GLU A 298 -5.42 -21.18 -13.47
CA GLU A 298 -6.86 -21.06 -13.17
C GLU A 298 -7.16 -19.80 -12.33
N ILE A 299 -6.32 -19.51 -11.32
CA ILE A 299 -6.46 -18.31 -10.49
C ILE A 299 -6.26 -17.06 -11.35
N ALA A 300 -5.14 -16.99 -12.09
CA ALA A 300 -4.80 -15.81 -12.88
C ALA A 300 -5.84 -15.52 -13.98
N ALA A 301 -6.33 -16.56 -14.67
CA ALA A 301 -7.38 -16.41 -15.68
C ALA A 301 -8.71 -15.93 -15.07
N LYS A 302 -9.08 -16.41 -13.87
CA LYS A 302 -10.27 -15.93 -13.15
C LYS A 302 -10.13 -14.48 -12.71
N GLU A 303 -8.95 -14.06 -12.30
CA GLU A 303 -8.69 -12.67 -11.95
C GLU A 303 -8.80 -11.75 -13.16
N VAL A 304 -8.36 -12.17 -14.35
CA VAL A 304 -8.50 -11.38 -15.59
C VAL A 304 -9.96 -11.28 -16.04
N SER A 305 -10.67 -12.42 -16.09
CA SER A 305 -12.09 -12.47 -16.50
C SER A 305 -13.04 -11.80 -15.51
N GLY A 306 -12.64 -11.69 -14.23
CA GLY A 306 -13.50 -11.18 -13.15
C GLY A 306 -14.51 -12.22 -12.64
N ASP A 307 -14.34 -13.48 -13.02
CA ASP A 307 -15.22 -14.58 -12.63
C ASP A 307 -15.08 -14.95 -11.15
N ILE A 308 -16.20 -14.96 -10.44
CA ILE A 308 -16.24 -15.31 -9.02
C ILE A 308 -16.26 -16.84 -8.87
N PRO A 309 -15.32 -17.46 -8.13
CA PRO A 309 -15.34 -18.90 -7.91
C PRO A 309 -16.54 -19.33 -7.05
N THR A 310 -17.15 -20.46 -7.42
CA THR A 310 -18.36 -21.01 -6.78
C THR A 310 -18.05 -22.09 -5.73
N GLY A 311 -16.87 -22.71 -5.81
CA GLY A 311 -16.45 -23.88 -5.04
C GLY A 311 -16.76 -25.21 -5.74
N TYR A 312 -17.51 -25.22 -6.84
CA TYR A 312 -17.75 -26.42 -7.66
C TYR A 312 -16.53 -26.82 -8.50
N GLU A 313 -15.59 -25.90 -8.69
CA GLU A 313 -14.38 -26.10 -9.48
C GLU A 313 -13.42 -27.10 -8.80
N ALA A 314 -13.61 -27.39 -7.50
CA ALA A 314 -12.87 -28.40 -6.76
C ALA A 314 -13.78 -29.42 -6.06
N ASP A 315 -13.20 -30.55 -5.65
CA ASP A 315 -13.86 -31.56 -4.81
C ASP A 315 -13.93 -31.11 -3.33
N ALA A 316 -14.31 -29.85 -3.11
CA ALA A 316 -14.44 -29.23 -1.81
C ALA A 316 -15.57 -29.87 -0.99
N LYS A 317 -15.31 -30.22 0.27
CA LYS A 317 -16.33 -30.71 1.20
C LYS A 317 -16.77 -29.59 2.15
N CYS A 318 -17.87 -28.92 1.82
CA CYS A 318 -18.38 -27.77 2.56
C CYS A 318 -18.66 -28.08 4.05
N GLU A 319 -19.09 -29.31 4.37
CA GLU A 319 -19.37 -29.76 5.75
C GLU A 319 -18.17 -29.67 6.72
N TYR A 320 -16.95 -29.57 6.20
CA TYR A 320 -15.72 -29.43 6.99
C TYR A 320 -15.02 -28.09 6.76
N CYS A 321 -15.66 -27.16 6.06
CA CYS A 321 -15.10 -25.85 5.76
C CYS A 321 -15.36 -24.90 6.92
N PHE A 322 -14.29 -24.33 7.49
CA PHE A 322 -14.40 -23.37 8.60
C PHE A 322 -15.05 -22.04 8.16
N GLU A 323 -15.02 -21.74 6.87
CA GLU A 323 -15.62 -20.54 6.26
C GLU A 323 -17.01 -20.83 5.66
N GLN A 324 -17.65 -21.96 6.00
CA GLN A 324 -18.94 -22.32 5.39
C GLN A 324 -20.00 -21.24 5.62
N ASP A 325 -20.14 -20.76 6.85
CA ASP A 325 -21.15 -19.76 7.20
C ASP A 325 -20.86 -18.42 6.51
N THR A 326 -19.61 -17.95 6.58
CA THR A 326 -19.14 -16.75 5.85
C THR A 326 -19.45 -16.88 4.35
N CYS A 327 -19.14 -18.02 3.76
CA CYS A 327 -19.35 -18.31 2.35
C CYS A 327 -20.83 -18.21 1.96
N MET A 328 -21.72 -18.80 2.76
CA MET A 328 -23.16 -18.78 2.51
C MET A 328 -23.75 -17.38 2.68
N VAL A 329 -23.30 -16.62 3.68
CA VAL A 329 -23.76 -15.24 3.92
C VAL A 329 -23.31 -14.30 2.80
N VAL A 330 -22.02 -14.31 2.44
CA VAL A 330 -21.50 -13.50 1.33
C VAL A 330 -22.20 -13.86 0.02
N SER A 331 -22.37 -15.16 -0.25
CA SER A 331 -23.07 -15.67 -1.41
C SER A 331 -24.54 -15.21 -1.48
N GLY A 332 -25.29 -15.30 -0.38
CA GLY A 332 -26.69 -14.90 -0.35
C GLY A 332 -26.90 -13.39 -0.38
N ARG A 333 -26.02 -12.61 0.25
CA ARG A 333 -26.10 -11.15 0.27
C ARG A 333 -25.66 -10.51 -1.04
N LEU A 334 -24.64 -11.03 -1.70
CA LEU A 334 -24.13 -10.50 -2.97
C LEU A 334 -24.77 -11.17 -4.21
N ASP A 335 -25.80 -12.00 -4.02
CA ASP A 335 -26.46 -12.79 -5.07
C ASP A 335 -25.50 -13.61 -5.95
N GLN A 336 -24.53 -14.28 -5.32
CA GLN A 336 -23.51 -15.07 -6.01
C GLN A 336 -23.80 -16.56 -5.86
N GLU A 337 -23.45 -17.37 -6.86
CA GLU A 337 -23.52 -18.82 -6.73
C GLU A 337 -22.45 -19.37 -5.76
N SER A 338 -22.84 -20.37 -4.96
CA SER A 338 -21.95 -21.07 -4.04
C SER A 338 -22.33 -22.53 -3.86
N LYS A 339 -21.32 -23.41 -3.87
CA LYS A 339 -21.46 -24.83 -3.53
C LYS A 339 -21.96 -25.05 -2.10
N ALA A 340 -21.67 -24.12 -1.18
CA ALA A 340 -22.12 -24.20 0.20
C ALA A 340 -23.62 -23.87 0.35
N GLY A 341 -24.23 -23.26 -0.67
CA GLY A 341 -25.56 -22.65 -0.60
C GLY A 341 -25.51 -21.17 -0.23
N GLN A 342 -26.70 -20.59 0.01
CA GLN A 342 -26.90 -19.16 0.27
C GLN A 342 -27.68 -18.97 1.58
N ILE A 343 -27.32 -17.94 2.35
CA ILE A 343 -28.04 -17.47 3.55
C ILE A 343 -28.22 -15.96 3.44
N GLY A 344 -29.39 -15.48 3.85
CA GLY A 344 -29.73 -14.05 3.88
C GLY A 344 -30.55 -13.60 2.68
N GLN A 345 -31.02 -12.36 2.75
CA GLN A 345 -31.64 -11.68 1.61
C GLN A 345 -30.55 -10.94 0.85
N SER A 346 -30.63 -10.99 -0.48
CA SER A 346 -29.75 -10.20 -1.34
C SER A 346 -29.84 -8.71 -0.98
N LEU A 347 -28.71 -8.02 -1.14
CA LEU A 347 -28.68 -6.57 -1.07
C LEU A 347 -29.57 -5.96 -2.17
N PRO A 348 -30.08 -4.73 -1.97
CA PRO A 348 -30.72 -3.97 -3.05
C PRO A 348 -29.81 -3.83 -4.28
N ASP A 349 -30.39 -3.80 -5.48
CA ASP A 349 -29.65 -3.74 -6.75
C ASP A 349 -28.61 -2.61 -6.79
N GLU A 350 -28.95 -1.43 -6.27
CA GLU A 350 -28.04 -0.27 -6.19
C GLU A 350 -26.80 -0.55 -5.30
N GLU A 351 -26.95 -1.33 -4.22
CA GLU A 351 -25.81 -1.71 -3.36
C GLU A 351 -24.95 -2.79 -4.02
N LEU A 352 -25.55 -3.70 -4.79
CA LEU A 352 -24.83 -4.70 -5.59
C LEU A 352 -24.03 -4.04 -6.71
N GLU A 353 -24.65 -3.12 -7.46
CA GLU A 353 -23.97 -2.35 -8.51
C GLU A 353 -22.82 -1.53 -7.93
N TYR A 354 -23.01 -0.92 -6.77
CA TYR A 354 -21.96 -0.21 -6.04
C TYR A 354 -20.82 -1.13 -5.63
N PHE A 355 -21.12 -2.31 -5.08
CA PHE A 355 -20.10 -3.31 -4.71
C PHE A 355 -19.31 -3.75 -5.94
N ASP A 356 -19.98 -4.13 -7.02
CA ASP A 356 -19.33 -4.62 -8.24
C ASP A 356 -18.45 -3.56 -8.90
N ARG A 357 -18.91 -2.31 -8.92
CA ARG A 357 -18.16 -1.16 -9.44
C ARG A 357 -16.84 -0.98 -8.70
N PHE A 358 -16.89 -0.86 -7.37
CA PHE A 358 -15.69 -0.67 -6.57
C PHE A 358 -14.83 -1.93 -6.45
N TYR A 359 -15.43 -3.13 -6.47
CA TYR A 359 -14.70 -4.39 -6.55
C TYR A 359 -13.80 -4.40 -7.79
N ARG A 360 -14.35 -4.11 -8.98
CA ARG A 360 -13.58 -4.04 -10.23
C ARG A 360 -12.50 -2.97 -10.17
N ALA A 361 -12.82 -1.77 -9.70
CA ALA A 361 -11.86 -0.68 -9.61
C ALA A 361 -10.68 -1.00 -8.66
N ILE A 362 -10.94 -1.71 -7.55
CA ILE A 362 -9.90 -2.15 -6.62
C ILE A 362 -9.05 -3.29 -7.21
N GLU A 363 -9.64 -4.22 -7.95
CA GLU A 363 -8.88 -5.28 -8.63
C GLU A 363 -8.03 -4.74 -9.79
N GLU A 364 -8.47 -3.69 -10.49
CA GLU A 364 -7.63 -2.96 -11.45
C GLU A 364 -6.42 -2.32 -10.77
N GLU A 365 -6.61 -1.66 -9.63
CA GLU A 365 -5.49 -1.12 -8.83
C GLU A 365 -4.55 -2.25 -8.36
N ARG A 366 -5.09 -3.42 -7.99
CA ARG A 366 -4.27 -4.60 -7.65
C ARG A 366 -3.44 -5.05 -8.85
N ARG A 367 -4.01 -5.07 -10.06
CA ARG A 367 -3.25 -5.39 -11.28
C ARG A 367 -2.11 -4.40 -11.51
N GLU A 368 -2.29 -3.11 -11.25
CA GLU A 368 -1.18 -2.15 -11.28
C GLU A 368 -0.09 -2.48 -10.25
N VAL A 369 -0.44 -2.96 -9.05
CA VAL A 369 0.56 -3.48 -8.09
C VAL A 369 1.35 -4.65 -8.67
N HIS A 370 0.69 -5.57 -9.37
CA HIS A 370 1.37 -6.69 -10.04
C HIS A 370 2.24 -6.24 -11.21
N ARG A 371 1.83 -5.22 -11.98
CA ARG A 371 2.70 -4.60 -12.99
C ARG A 371 3.94 -3.94 -12.38
N GLU A 372 3.80 -3.29 -11.21
CA GLU A 372 4.97 -2.76 -10.49
C GLU A 372 5.93 -3.86 -10.01
N TYR A 373 5.42 -5.06 -9.71
CA TYR A 373 6.27 -6.24 -9.50
C TYR A 373 6.97 -6.65 -10.80
N ALA A 374 6.26 -6.75 -11.92
CA ALA A 374 6.84 -7.16 -13.20
C ALA A 374 8.02 -6.27 -13.63
N LYS A 375 7.88 -4.96 -13.39
CA LYS A 375 8.96 -4.00 -13.58
C LYS A 375 10.26 -4.33 -12.84
N LEU A 376 10.26 -5.14 -11.77
CA LEU A 376 11.49 -5.57 -11.09
C LEU A 376 12.43 -6.39 -11.98
N TRP A 377 11.89 -7.06 -13.00
CA TRP A 377 12.65 -7.87 -13.95
C TRP A 377 12.52 -7.43 -15.40
N GLU A 378 11.50 -6.63 -15.74
CA GLU A 378 11.33 -6.06 -17.08
C GLU A 378 12.16 -4.80 -17.32
N GLN A 379 12.35 -3.97 -16.28
CA GLN A 379 13.14 -2.74 -16.37
C GLN A 379 14.58 -2.99 -15.94
N THR A 380 15.53 -2.26 -16.56
CA THR A 380 16.92 -2.27 -16.09
C THR A 380 17.06 -1.59 -14.73
N ALA A 381 18.22 -1.77 -14.09
CA ALA A 381 18.52 -1.09 -12.84
C ALA A 381 18.45 0.45 -13.02
N GLU A 382 18.99 0.95 -14.13
CA GLU A 382 19.02 2.37 -14.50
C GLU A 382 17.61 2.92 -14.72
N GLU A 383 16.77 2.26 -15.51
CA GLU A 383 15.38 2.68 -15.75
C GLU A 383 14.60 2.81 -14.43
N ARG A 384 14.80 1.87 -13.51
CA ARG A 384 14.15 1.91 -12.19
C ARG A 384 14.70 3.01 -11.29
N ALA A 385 15.99 3.30 -11.36
CA ALA A 385 16.56 4.43 -10.63
C ALA A 385 16.02 5.77 -11.17
N ASP A 386 15.92 5.89 -12.49
CA ASP A 386 15.34 7.06 -13.16
C ASP A 386 13.85 7.25 -12.81
N ASP A 387 13.11 6.16 -12.60
CA ASP A 387 11.71 6.16 -12.11
C ASP A 387 11.58 6.43 -10.59
N ASP A 388 12.69 6.72 -9.89
CA ASP A 388 12.81 6.82 -8.42
C ASP A 388 12.33 5.55 -7.67
N ARG A 389 12.40 4.37 -8.30
CA ARG A 389 11.98 3.07 -7.75
C ARG A 389 13.12 2.25 -7.19
N ALA A 390 14.37 2.60 -7.48
CA ALA A 390 15.54 1.89 -7.00
C ALA A 390 16.69 2.83 -6.60
N LEU A 391 17.58 2.33 -5.74
CA LEU A 391 18.92 2.88 -5.50
C LEU A 391 19.93 1.84 -5.95
N ILE A 392 20.74 2.18 -6.95
CA ILE A 392 21.60 1.21 -7.67
C ILE A 392 23.10 1.49 -7.53
N THR A 393 23.49 2.63 -6.97
CA THR A 393 24.89 3.04 -6.76
C THR A 393 25.28 2.86 -5.31
N LEU A 394 25.25 1.62 -4.82
CA LEU A 394 25.58 1.28 -3.44
C LEU A 394 26.81 0.36 -3.41
N GLU A 395 27.77 0.70 -2.56
CA GLU A 395 28.90 -0.17 -2.23
C GLU A 395 28.63 -0.82 -0.87
N PHE A 396 28.61 -2.14 -0.85
CA PHE A 396 28.44 -2.91 0.38
C PHE A 396 29.61 -2.65 1.34
N VAL A 397 29.28 -2.39 2.62
CA VAL A 397 30.28 -2.10 3.67
C VAL A 397 30.38 -3.27 4.65
N GLU A 398 29.31 -3.59 5.38
CA GLU A 398 29.32 -4.62 6.40
C GLU A 398 27.94 -5.25 6.64
N LYS A 399 27.94 -6.50 7.12
CA LYS A 399 26.79 -7.16 7.75
C LYS A 399 27.15 -7.44 9.19
N ARG A 400 26.38 -6.89 10.13
CA ARG A 400 26.61 -7.09 11.56
C ARG A 400 25.41 -7.81 12.17
N PRO A 401 25.59 -8.96 12.84
CA PRO A 401 24.50 -9.56 13.59
C PRO A 401 24.09 -8.63 14.73
N LEU A 402 22.79 -8.47 14.92
CA LEU A 402 22.17 -7.75 16.03
C LEU A 402 21.76 -8.73 17.13
N GLU A 403 21.42 -8.17 18.29
CA GLU A 403 20.69 -8.91 19.32
C GLU A 403 19.36 -9.43 18.71
N GLU A 404 18.80 -10.50 19.28
CA GLU A 404 17.54 -11.13 18.79
C GLU A 404 17.63 -11.88 17.45
N GLY A 405 18.83 -12.05 16.87
CA GLY A 405 19.03 -12.89 15.67
C GLY A 405 18.77 -12.18 14.34
N ARG A 406 18.66 -10.85 14.34
CA ARG A 406 18.55 -10.01 13.13
C ARG A 406 19.90 -9.54 12.63
N TRP A 407 19.90 -8.84 11.50
CA TRP A 407 21.10 -8.28 10.87
C TRP A 407 20.96 -6.78 10.64
N GLU A 408 22.01 -6.05 10.97
CA GLU A 408 22.26 -4.70 10.47
C GLU A 408 23.08 -4.82 9.19
N LEU A 409 22.59 -4.22 8.11
CA LEU A 409 23.27 -4.19 6.81
C LEU A 409 23.66 -2.76 6.51
N ARG A 410 24.91 -2.57 6.09
CA ARG A 410 25.44 -1.24 5.76
C ARG A 410 25.97 -1.17 4.35
N ALA A 411 25.66 -0.07 3.68
CA ALA A 411 26.17 0.26 2.35
C ALA A 411 26.47 1.75 2.25
N GLU A 412 27.47 2.12 1.46
CA GLU A 412 27.82 3.50 1.15
C GLU A 412 27.21 3.89 -0.19
N ARG A 413 26.66 5.10 -0.26
CA ARG A 413 26.10 5.65 -1.49
C ARG A 413 27.21 6.28 -2.32
N THR A 414 27.44 5.77 -3.53
CA THR A 414 28.52 6.23 -4.42
C THR A 414 28.06 7.13 -5.55
N GLY A 415 26.75 7.40 -5.65
CA GLY A 415 26.15 8.20 -6.73
C GLY A 415 24.97 9.05 -6.28
N GLY A 416 24.66 10.08 -7.07
CA GLY A 416 23.65 11.11 -6.76
C GLY A 416 22.20 10.78 -7.18
N ALA A 417 21.90 9.57 -7.66
CA ALA A 417 20.56 9.21 -8.13
C ALA A 417 19.52 9.33 -7.01
N THR A 418 18.50 10.18 -7.17
CA THR A 418 17.41 10.33 -6.18
C THR A 418 16.50 9.10 -6.19
N SER A 419 15.81 8.86 -5.07
CA SER A 419 14.83 7.79 -4.95
C SER A 419 13.64 8.24 -4.11
N LYS A 420 12.49 7.55 -4.25
CA LYS A 420 11.32 7.76 -3.39
C LYS A 420 11.47 7.14 -2.00
N LEU A 421 12.48 6.28 -1.81
CA LEU A 421 12.78 5.60 -0.55
C LEU A 421 13.06 6.59 0.58
N ARG A 422 12.64 6.23 1.79
CA ARG A 422 12.81 6.99 3.03
C ARG A 422 13.21 6.09 4.18
N GLU A 423 13.73 6.70 5.23
CA GLU A 423 13.84 6.04 6.54
C GLU A 423 12.47 5.52 6.98
N GLY A 424 12.45 4.30 7.49
CA GLY A 424 11.23 3.58 7.85
C GLY A 424 10.60 2.76 6.74
N ASP A 425 11.01 2.91 5.48
CA ASP A 425 10.44 2.11 4.39
C ASP A 425 10.92 0.65 4.44
N LEU A 426 10.02 -0.25 4.03
CA LEU A 426 10.34 -1.64 3.74
C LEU A 426 10.76 -1.77 2.27
N VAL A 427 11.95 -2.31 2.03
CA VAL A 427 12.56 -2.43 0.69
C VAL A 427 13.03 -3.84 0.39
N LEU A 428 13.21 -4.13 -0.89
CA LEU A 428 13.96 -5.29 -1.36
C LEU A 428 15.44 -4.89 -1.42
N ALA A 429 16.23 -5.38 -0.46
CA ALA A 429 17.68 -5.23 -0.50
C ALA A 429 18.27 -6.42 -1.24
N SER A 430 19.12 -6.17 -2.23
CA SER A 430 19.69 -7.24 -3.07
C SER A 430 21.16 -7.04 -3.39
N ASP A 431 21.80 -8.12 -3.80
CA ASP A 431 23.17 -8.18 -4.31
C ASP A 431 23.30 -7.84 -5.80
N GLY A 432 22.30 -7.14 -6.35
CA GLY A 432 22.35 -6.52 -7.67
C GLY A 432 21.04 -6.69 -8.44
N HIS A 433 20.36 -7.83 -8.27
CA HIS A 433 19.06 -8.07 -8.88
C HIS A 433 18.02 -8.52 -7.84
N PRO A 434 16.88 -7.81 -7.69
CA PRO A 434 15.92 -8.07 -6.61
C PRO A 434 15.18 -9.41 -6.73
N VAL A 435 15.06 -9.96 -7.94
CA VAL A 435 14.44 -11.27 -8.21
C VAL A 435 15.48 -12.38 -8.43
N ARG A 436 16.34 -12.26 -9.45
CA ARG A 436 17.33 -13.29 -9.85
C ARG A 436 18.55 -13.42 -8.92
N GLY A 437 18.81 -12.43 -8.05
CA GLY A 437 19.95 -12.42 -7.13
C GLY A 437 19.55 -12.81 -5.71
N ASP A 438 20.52 -12.74 -4.77
CA ASP A 438 20.19 -12.84 -3.35
C ASP A 438 19.51 -11.53 -2.93
N SER A 439 18.26 -11.64 -2.50
CA SER A 439 17.48 -10.51 -1.98
C SER A 439 16.83 -10.83 -0.65
N GLU A 440 16.63 -9.80 0.16
CA GLU A 440 16.00 -9.88 1.47
C GLU A 440 15.13 -8.64 1.72
N LEU A 441 14.04 -8.82 2.46
CA LEU A 441 13.24 -7.69 2.89
C LEU A 441 13.93 -6.97 4.04
N ALA A 442 14.13 -5.67 3.89
CA ALA A 442 14.90 -4.86 4.82
C ALA A 442 14.17 -3.56 5.16
N TRP A 443 14.25 -3.15 6.41
CA TRP A 443 13.76 -1.86 6.88
C TRP A 443 14.88 -0.82 6.82
N ILE A 444 14.63 0.30 6.17
CA ILE A 444 15.58 1.42 6.17
C ILE A 444 15.58 2.06 7.56
N LYS A 445 16.72 2.02 8.24
CA LYS A 445 16.93 2.72 9.51
C LYS A 445 17.56 4.09 9.32
N ARG A 446 18.41 4.23 8.30
CA ARG A 446 19.02 5.49 7.92
C ARG A 446 19.27 5.54 6.42
N LEU A 447 19.05 6.70 5.81
CA LEU A 447 19.19 6.91 4.36
C LEU A 447 19.94 8.21 4.02
N ASP A 448 21.21 8.27 4.40
CA ASP A 448 22.12 9.39 4.08
C ASP A 448 23.28 8.92 3.16
N GLU A 449 24.51 9.39 3.36
CA GLU A 449 25.70 8.86 2.68
C GLU A 449 25.97 7.40 3.07
N GLU A 450 25.65 7.02 4.31
CA GLU A 450 25.75 5.66 4.87
C GLU A 450 24.34 5.08 5.07
N ILE A 451 23.94 4.16 4.20
CA ILE A 451 22.68 3.45 4.32
C ILE A 451 22.78 2.40 5.39
N VAL A 452 21.83 2.42 6.35
CA VAL A 452 21.71 1.40 7.40
C VAL A 452 20.36 0.76 7.31
N LEU A 453 20.35 -0.57 7.23
CA LEU A 453 19.15 -1.38 7.12
C LEU A 453 19.09 -2.41 8.25
N THR A 454 17.88 -2.84 8.60
CA THR A 454 17.66 -4.03 9.43
C THR A 454 16.91 -5.08 8.64
N ALA A 455 17.42 -6.32 8.63
CA ALA A 455 16.81 -7.47 7.95
C ALA A 455 16.85 -8.71 8.85
N ASP A 456 16.00 -9.70 8.55
CA ASP A 456 15.98 -10.97 9.30
C ASP A 456 17.13 -11.90 8.86
N GLU A 457 17.60 -11.79 7.62
CA GLU A 457 18.71 -12.56 7.05
C GLU A 457 19.76 -11.64 6.38
N PRO A 458 21.03 -12.06 6.26
CA PRO A 458 22.10 -11.21 5.75
C PRO A 458 22.21 -11.23 4.21
N VAL A 459 22.21 -10.06 3.57
CA VAL A 459 22.47 -9.89 2.12
C VAL A 459 23.55 -8.83 1.85
N GLU A 460 24.36 -9.02 0.79
CA GLU A 460 25.38 -8.02 0.39
C GLU A 460 24.67 -6.91 -0.38
N VAL A 461 24.31 -5.82 0.30
CA VAL A 461 23.46 -4.79 -0.28
C VAL A 461 24.23 -3.96 -1.30
N THR A 462 23.93 -4.16 -2.57
CA THR A 462 24.42 -3.31 -3.69
C THR A 462 23.28 -2.59 -4.40
N ARG A 463 22.03 -2.97 -4.12
CA ARG A 463 20.83 -2.36 -4.69
C ARG A 463 19.64 -2.42 -3.74
N LEU A 464 18.85 -1.35 -3.71
CA LEU A 464 17.55 -1.29 -3.03
C LEU A 464 16.43 -1.03 -4.03
N ASP A 465 15.33 -1.75 -3.91
CA ASP A 465 14.11 -1.51 -4.68
C ASP A 465 12.90 -1.27 -3.77
N VAL A 466 11.99 -0.41 -4.21
CA VAL A 466 10.66 -0.28 -3.59
C VAL A 466 9.95 -1.63 -3.65
N TYR A 467 9.49 -2.14 -2.50
CA TYR A 467 8.69 -3.35 -2.41
C TYR A 467 7.22 -3.05 -2.73
N PRO A 468 6.63 -3.59 -3.82
CA PRO A 468 5.21 -3.42 -4.10
C PRO A 468 4.37 -4.21 -3.08
N SER A 469 3.24 -3.65 -2.62
CA SER A 469 2.39 -4.28 -1.60
C SER A 469 0.92 -4.21 -1.96
N GLU A 470 0.23 -5.34 -1.85
CA GLU A 470 -1.23 -5.50 -2.03
C GLU A 470 -2.03 -5.15 -0.76
N LEU A 471 -1.35 -4.80 0.34
CA LEU A 471 -2.02 -4.57 1.63
C LEU A 471 -3.10 -3.47 1.54
N THR A 472 -2.87 -2.45 0.73
CA THR A 472 -3.83 -1.36 0.53
C THR A 472 -5.10 -1.87 -0.15
N THR A 473 -4.98 -2.58 -1.28
CA THR A 473 -6.14 -3.09 -2.04
C THR A 473 -6.93 -4.12 -1.23
N ASP A 474 -6.26 -4.97 -0.45
CA ASP A 474 -6.91 -5.88 0.50
C ASP A 474 -7.75 -5.11 1.54
N ARG A 475 -7.19 -4.04 2.12
CA ARG A 475 -7.91 -3.21 3.09
C ARG A 475 -9.11 -2.48 2.49
N LEU A 476 -9.00 -2.02 1.23
CA LEU A 476 -10.12 -1.39 0.52
C LEU A 476 -11.28 -2.37 0.33
N LEU A 477 -11.00 -3.59 -0.12
CA LEU A 477 -12.03 -4.63 -0.28
C LEU A 477 -12.69 -4.98 1.05
N VAL A 478 -11.90 -5.13 2.12
CA VAL A 478 -12.42 -5.41 3.46
C VAL A 478 -13.29 -4.28 3.98
N ALA A 479 -12.87 -3.02 3.78
CA ALA A 479 -13.64 -1.86 4.20
C ALA A 479 -14.97 -1.75 3.44
N MET A 480 -14.97 -2.00 2.12
CA MET A 480 -16.18 -2.04 1.30
C MET A 480 -17.10 -3.19 1.70
N HIS A 481 -16.54 -4.39 1.88
CA HIS A 481 -17.26 -5.57 2.36
C HIS A 481 -17.96 -5.26 3.69
N ASP A 482 -17.23 -4.71 4.67
CA ASP A 482 -17.78 -4.40 5.98
C ASP A 482 -18.83 -3.29 5.90
N ALA A 483 -18.65 -2.26 5.05
CA ALA A 483 -19.61 -1.17 4.90
C ALA A 483 -20.98 -1.64 4.35
N LEU A 484 -21.00 -2.59 3.42
CA LEU A 484 -22.25 -3.03 2.77
C LEU A 484 -22.87 -4.26 3.45
N LEU A 485 -22.05 -5.22 3.87
CA LEU A 485 -22.53 -6.49 4.40
C LEU A 485 -22.73 -6.48 5.91
N LYS A 486 -21.96 -5.66 6.64
CA LYS A 486 -22.05 -5.52 8.10
C LYS A 486 -22.52 -4.14 8.56
N GLY A 487 -22.55 -3.16 7.65
CA GLY A 487 -22.90 -1.79 7.96
C GLY A 487 -24.36 -1.62 8.37
N ASP A 488 -24.59 -0.56 9.14
CA ASP A 488 -25.91 -0.16 9.58
C ASP A 488 -26.79 0.36 8.42
N GLU A 489 -28.07 -0.01 8.41
CA GLU A 489 -29.00 0.36 7.34
C GLU A 489 -29.23 1.87 7.26
N ARG A 490 -29.27 2.58 8.40
CA ARG A 490 -29.42 4.04 8.41
C ARG A 490 -28.20 4.71 7.77
N ARG A 491 -26.98 4.24 8.06
CA ARG A 491 -25.77 4.74 7.35
C ARG A 491 -25.85 4.51 5.85
N LYS A 492 -26.27 3.32 5.42
CA LYS A 492 -26.44 3.03 3.98
C LYS A 492 -27.47 3.97 3.36
N ASP A 493 -28.59 4.22 4.03
CA ASP A 493 -29.59 5.17 3.52
C ASP A 493 -29.01 6.57 3.30
N ILE A 494 -28.08 7.04 4.15
CA ILE A 494 -27.36 8.30 3.93
C ILE A 494 -26.40 8.19 2.75
N LEU A 495 -25.57 7.14 2.70
CA LEU A 495 -24.57 6.94 1.64
C LEU A 495 -25.18 6.81 0.25
N PHE A 496 -26.37 6.24 0.14
CA PHE A 496 -27.12 6.06 -1.12
C PHE A 496 -28.18 7.16 -1.34
N GLY A 497 -28.23 8.21 -0.51
CA GLY A 497 -29.15 9.34 -0.70
C GLY A 497 -30.64 8.99 -0.52
N ARG A 498 -30.94 7.89 0.16
CA ARG A 498 -32.30 7.44 0.51
C ARG A 498 -32.85 8.20 1.71
N ALA A 499 -31.97 8.77 2.52
CA ALA A 499 -32.29 9.67 3.64
C ALA A 499 -31.27 10.83 3.71
N ASN A 500 -31.68 11.92 4.35
CA ASN A 500 -30.81 13.07 4.62
C ASN A 500 -30.20 12.96 6.03
N PRO A 501 -28.96 13.45 6.25
CA PRO A 501 -28.35 13.51 7.57
C PRO A 501 -29.17 14.33 8.57
N GLU A 502 -29.29 13.81 9.79
CA GLU A 502 -29.98 14.47 10.89
C GLU A 502 -29.00 15.15 11.85
N PHE A 503 -29.49 16.20 12.53
CA PHE A 503 -28.71 17.04 13.44
C PHE A 503 -29.51 17.42 14.67
N GLU A 504 -28.91 17.26 15.85
CA GLU A 504 -29.37 17.81 17.11
C GLU A 504 -29.09 19.31 17.21
N ALA A 505 -29.97 20.03 17.90
CA ALA A 505 -29.80 21.46 18.13
C ALA A 505 -28.73 21.71 19.20
N ILE A 506 -27.66 22.41 18.83
CA ILE A 506 -26.58 22.80 19.74
C ILE A 506 -26.59 24.32 19.93
N ASP A 507 -26.91 24.78 21.15
CA ASP A 507 -26.97 26.20 21.51
C ASP A 507 -25.61 26.79 21.99
N GLU A 508 -24.59 25.93 22.08
CA GLU A 508 -23.25 26.29 22.56
C GLU A 508 -22.43 27.00 21.46
N THR A 509 -21.65 28.01 21.87
CA THR A 509 -20.65 28.65 21.00
C THR A 509 -19.28 28.09 21.33
N PHE A 510 -18.69 27.39 20.38
CA PHE A 510 -17.37 26.77 20.51
C PHE A 510 -16.25 27.68 20.02
N ILE A 511 -16.53 28.58 19.08
CA ILE A 511 -15.58 29.54 18.52
C ILE A 511 -16.28 30.89 18.39
N ASP A 512 -15.88 31.88 19.18
CA ASP A 512 -16.58 33.16 19.29
C ASP A 512 -16.16 34.19 18.22
N ASN A 513 -14.93 34.06 17.70
CA ASN A 513 -14.31 35.01 16.78
C ASN A 513 -14.44 34.63 15.29
N ASN A 514 -15.05 33.48 14.97
CA ASN A 514 -15.23 33.01 13.59
C ASN A 514 -16.53 32.21 13.45
N GLU A 515 -17.57 32.84 12.91
CA GLU A 515 -18.91 32.27 12.75
C GLU A 515 -18.91 30.97 11.94
N ARG A 516 -18.10 30.88 10.87
CA ARG A 516 -18.07 29.71 9.98
C ARG A 516 -17.37 28.52 10.62
N GLN A 517 -16.30 28.76 11.37
CA GLN A 517 -15.66 27.69 12.15
C GLN A 517 -16.59 27.24 13.28
N ASN A 518 -17.28 28.17 13.96
CA ASN A 518 -18.26 27.83 14.98
C ASN A 518 -19.39 26.96 14.43
N GLU A 519 -19.98 27.36 13.30
CA GLU A 519 -21.04 26.60 12.64
C GLU A 519 -20.56 25.20 12.25
N ALA A 520 -19.33 25.06 11.76
CA ALA A 520 -18.73 23.77 11.44
C ALA A 520 -18.62 22.87 12.70
N VAL A 521 -18.15 23.42 13.82
CA VAL A 521 -18.05 22.68 15.08
C VAL A 521 -19.44 22.32 15.62
N THR A 522 -20.36 23.28 15.69
CA THR A 522 -21.76 23.08 16.13
C THR A 522 -22.42 21.96 15.33
N LYS A 523 -22.24 21.95 14.00
CA LYS A 523 -22.81 20.94 13.12
C LYS A 523 -22.15 19.57 13.26
N ALA A 524 -20.82 19.53 13.37
CA ALA A 524 -20.08 18.29 13.61
C ALA A 524 -20.44 17.63 14.95
N VAL A 525 -20.65 18.45 15.99
CA VAL A 525 -21.05 18.00 17.33
C VAL A 525 -22.53 17.59 17.37
N GLY A 526 -23.40 18.28 16.62
CA GLY A 526 -24.83 17.97 16.56
C GLY A 526 -25.20 16.85 15.59
N ALA A 527 -24.31 16.40 14.70
CA ALA A 527 -24.63 15.38 13.71
C ALA A 527 -25.00 14.06 14.37
N THR A 528 -26.10 13.43 13.94
CA THR A 528 -26.45 12.07 14.34
C THR A 528 -25.98 11.03 13.34
N ASP A 529 -25.83 11.42 12.07
CA ASP A 529 -25.35 10.54 10.99
C ASP A 529 -23.96 10.97 10.50
N CYS A 530 -23.89 12.15 9.87
CA CYS A 530 -22.65 12.70 9.39
C CYS A 530 -22.63 14.23 9.29
N ALA A 531 -21.43 14.81 9.27
CA ALA A 531 -21.19 16.20 8.92
C ALA A 531 -19.95 16.33 8.03
N LEU A 532 -19.91 17.39 7.22
CA LEU A 532 -18.79 17.66 6.32
C LEU A 532 -18.21 19.05 6.62
N ILE A 533 -16.90 19.13 6.79
CA ILE A 533 -16.18 20.40 6.97
C ILE A 533 -15.30 20.61 5.74
N HIS A 534 -15.69 21.56 4.89
CA HIS A 534 -14.89 21.98 3.75
C HIS A 534 -13.92 23.06 4.21
N GLY A 535 -12.63 22.72 4.23
CA GLY A 535 -11.59 23.58 4.76
C GLY A 535 -10.56 24.00 3.71
N PRO A 536 -10.82 25.09 2.97
CA PRO A 536 -9.85 25.67 2.04
C PRO A 536 -8.50 26.03 2.69
N PRO A 537 -7.45 26.28 1.91
CA PRO A 537 -6.12 26.59 2.41
C PRO A 537 -6.09 27.76 3.41
N GLY A 538 -5.40 27.54 4.54
CA GLY A 538 -5.18 28.57 5.55
C GLY A 538 -6.41 28.93 6.40
N THR A 539 -7.53 28.23 6.28
CA THR A 539 -8.79 28.51 7.02
C THR A 539 -8.82 28.04 8.48
N GLY A 540 -7.72 27.47 8.97
CA GLY A 540 -7.66 26.92 10.33
C GLY A 540 -8.42 25.59 10.47
N LYS A 541 -8.32 24.70 9.46
CA LYS A 541 -8.85 23.32 9.51
C LYS A 541 -8.50 22.61 10.81
N THR A 542 -7.21 22.50 11.10
CA THR A 542 -6.68 21.78 12.27
C THR A 542 -7.20 22.36 13.58
N TYR A 543 -7.27 23.70 13.67
CA TYR A 543 -7.89 24.37 14.81
C TYR A 543 -9.37 24.00 14.97
N THR A 544 -10.13 23.99 13.88
CA THR A 544 -11.56 23.63 13.87
C THR A 544 -11.78 22.16 14.25
N ILE A 545 -10.93 21.26 13.74
CA ILE A 545 -10.92 19.84 14.10
C ILE A 545 -10.70 19.68 15.60
N ALA A 546 -9.65 20.31 16.15
CA ALA A 546 -9.35 20.24 17.57
C ALA A 546 -10.51 20.75 18.45
N ARG A 547 -11.18 21.84 18.06
CA ARG A 547 -12.38 22.34 18.75
C ARG A 547 -13.55 21.38 18.68
N ALA A 548 -13.76 20.71 17.54
CA ALA A 548 -14.82 19.71 17.39
C ALA A 548 -14.56 18.48 18.27
N ILE A 549 -13.35 17.91 18.23
CA ILE A 549 -12.98 16.76 19.06
C ILE A 549 -13.08 17.11 20.53
N ARG A 550 -12.58 18.29 20.94
CA ARG A 550 -12.72 18.75 22.32
C ARG A 550 -14.18 18.77 22.78
N ALA A 551 -15.08 19.34 21.97
CA ALA A 551 -16.50 19.39 22.31
C ALA A 551 -17.14 18.00 22.42
N MET A 552 -16.78 17.08 21.52
CA MET A 552 -17.22 15.67 21.56
C MET A 552 -16.74 14.97 22.84
N VAL A 553 -15.46 15.16 23.17
CA VAL A 553 -14.83 14.59 24.37
C VAL A 553 -15.41 15.16 25.67
N GLU A 554 -15.69 16.47 25.73
CA GLU A 554 -16.38 17.12 26.87
C GLU A 554 -17.79 16.54 27.07
N ARG A 555 -18.42 16.02 26.02
CA ARG A 555 -19.71 15.31 26.05
C ARG A 555 -19.59 13.82 26.38
N GLY A 556 -18.37 13.34 26.59
CA GLY A 556 -18.08 11.96 26.97
C GLY A 556 -17.97 11.00 25.78
N GLU A 557 -17.93 11.51 24.54
CA GLU A 557 -17.77 10.68 23.36
C GLU A 557 -16.33 10.18 23.21
N ARG A 558 -16.20 8.94 22.74
CA ARG A 558 -14.95 8.32 22.33
C ARG A 558 -14.73 8.57 20.84
N VAL A 559 -13.64 9.25 20.52
CA VAL A 559 -13.35 9.77 19.19
C VAL A 559 -12.24 8.97 18.52
N LEU A 560 -12.50 8.53 17.29
CA LEU A 560 -11.46 8.08 16.36
C LEU A 560 -11.02 9.28 15.50
N LEU A 561 -9.80 9.76 15.70
CA LEU A 561 -9.15 10.73 14.82
C LEU A 561 -8.37 9.99 13.73
N SER A 562 -8.76 10.18 12.48
CA SER A 562 -8.10 9.54 11.34
C SER A 562 -7.70 10.53 10.26
N ALA A 563 -6.69 10.17 9.47
CA ALA A 563 -6.30 10.88 8.26
C ALA A 563 -5.56 9.95 7.30
N PHE A 564 -5.36 10.41 6.06
CA PHE A 564 -4.69 9.64 5.02
C PHE A 564 -3.22 9.31 5.36
N THR A 565 -2.47 10.28 5.87
CA THR A 565 -1.02 10.14 6.14
C THR A 565 -0.70 10.23 7.63
N ASN A 566 0.42 9.63 8.07
CA ASN A 566 0.87 9.75 9.46
C ASN A 566 1.08 11.22 9.86
N ARG A 567 1.72 12.02 8.99
CA ARG A 567 1.94 13.45 9.24
C ARG A 567 0.64 14.21 9.47
N ALA A 568 -0.42 13.92 8.72
CA ALA A 568 -1.72 14.56 8.92
C ALA A 568 -2.34 14.17 10.27
N VAL A 569 -2.26 12.89 10.66
CA VAL A 569 -2.72 12.41 11.98
C VAL A 569 -1.94 13.11 13.09
N ASP A 570 -0.61 13.15 12.99
CA ASP A 570 0.27 13.71 14.01
C ASP A 570 0.05 15.23 14.17
N ASN A 571 -0.10 15.97 13.06
CA ASN A 571 -0.43 17.41 13.11
C ASN A 571 -1.81 17.68 13.72
N ALA A 572 -2.80 16.84 13.41
CA ALA A 572 -4.13 16.97 14.00
C ALA A 572 -4.13 16.62 15.49
N LEU A 573 -3.32 15.63 15.88
CA LEU A 573 -3.14 15.21 17.27
C LEU A 573 -2.40 16.28 18.09
N GLU A 574 -1.34 16.87 17.57
CA GLU A 574 -0.61 17.98 18.20
C GLU A 574 -1.55 19.16 18.50
N ALA A 575 -2.26 19.64 17.48
CA ALA A 575 -3.20 20.75 17.66
C ALA A 575 -4.36 20.41 18.61
N LEU A 576 -4.70 19.13 18.72
CA LEU A 576 -5.68 18.66 19.68
C LEU A 576 -5.12 18.70 21.11
N LEU A 577 -3.92 18.17 21.34
CA LEU A 577 -3.28 18.13 22.65
C LEU A 577 -3.13 19.55 23.24
N GLU A 578 -2.70 20.52 22.43
CA GLU A 578 -2.62 21.94 22.82
C GLU A 578 -3.97 22.51 23.32
N GLN A 579 -5.09 21.95 22.89
CA GLN A 579 -6.44 22.42 23.25
C GLN A 579 -7.12 21.58 24.34
N LEU A 580 -6.58 20.40 24.64
CA LEU A 580 -7.13 19.43 25.57
C LEU A 580 -6.45 19.42 26.94
N GLU A 581 -5.42 20.23 27.18
CA GLU A 581 -4.63 20.26 28.43
C GLU A 581 -5.49 20.28 29.73
N ASP A 582 -6.71 20.84 29.68
CA ASP A 582 -7.63 20.93 30.82
C ASP A 582 -8.89 20.03 30.73
N VAL A 583 -9.00 19.21 29.67
CA VAL A 583 -10.23 18.49 29.32
C VAL A 583 -10.08 16.99 29.50
N ILE A 584 -8.96 16.42 29.05
CA ILE A 584 -8.64 15.01 29.26
C ILE A 584 -7.23 14.86 29.77
N ASP A 585 -7.05 13.79 30.53
CA ASP A 585 -5.72 13.29 30.85
C ASP A 585 -5.06 12.82 29.55
N GLU A 586 -3.84 13.29 29.30
CA GLU A 586 -2.98 12.85 28.19
C GLU A 586 -2.85 11.31 28.14
N GLU A 587 -2.94 10.64 29.29
CA GLU A 587 -2.96 9.18 29.34
C GLU A 587 -4.16 8.53 28.63
N ARG A 588 -5.22 9.29 28.35
CA ARG A 588 -6.43 8.83 27.62
C ARG A 588 -6.37 9.15 26.12
N VAL A 589 -5.23 9.58 25.63
CA VAL A 589 -4.93 9.74 24.21
C VAL A 589 -4.01 8.62 23.76
N VAL A 590 -4.32 8.00 22.61
CA VAL A 590 -3.53 6.91 22.05
C VAL A 590 -3.31 7.14 20.56
N ARG A 591 -2.05 7.01 20.11
CA ARG A 591 -1.64 7.06 18.71
C ARG A 591 -1.28 5.66 18.21
N VAL A 592 -2.02 5.12 17.26
CA VAL A 592 -1.78 3.77 16.70
C VAL A 592 -1.03 3.88 15.38
N GLY A 593 0.20 3.39 15.35
CA GLY A 593 1.08 3.40 14.17
C GLY A 593 2.35 2.59 14.39
N SER A 594 3.22 2.55 13.39
CA SER A 594 4.59 2.04 13.54
C SER A 594 5.50 3.11 14.13
N GLU A 595 6.54 2.69 14.83
CA GLU A 595 7.60 3.57 15.38
C GLU A 595 8.18 4.50 14.29
N SER A 596 8.56 3.95 13.14
CA SER A 596 9.09 4.74 12.02
C SER A 596 8.07 5.67 11.35
N GLY A 597 6.79 5.49 11.65
CA GLY A 597 5.71 6.26 11.03
C GLY A 597 5.26 7.45 11.86
N ILE A 598 5.61 7.51 13.14
CA ILE A 598 5.13 8.51 14.09
C ILE A 598 6.22 9.55 14.33
N ARG A 599 5.86 10.83 14.40
CA ARG A 599 6.77 11.93 14.72
C ARG A 599 7.31 11.79 16.15
N ASP A 600 8.58 12.13 16.37
CA ASP A 600 9.28 11.93 17.67
C ASP A 600 8.55 12.53 18.89
N ASP A 601 7.93 13.69 18.72
CA ASP A 601 7.16 14.37 19.76
C ASP A 601 5.77 13.75 20.01
N MET A 602 5.29 12.91 19.09
CA MET A 602 4.06 12.13 19.23
C MET A 602 4.31 10.71 19.75
N GLU A 603 5.57 10.26 19.80
CA GLU A 603 5.97 8.94 20.30
C GLU A 603 5.49 8.65 21.74
N PRO A 604 5.45 9.62 22.69
CA PRO A 604 4.89 9.38 24.03
C PRO A 604 3.42 8.89 24.04
N TYR A 605 2.66 9.18 22.97
CA TYR A 605 1.27 8.75 22.82
C TYR A 605 1.14 7.43 22.05
N ARG A 606 2.23 6.88 21.50
CA ARG A 606 2.19 5.65 20.70
C ARG A 606 1.62 4.50 21.53
N LEU A 607 0.72 3.73 20.92
CA LEU A 607 0.21 2.50 21.52
C LEU A 607 1.32 1.46 21.60
N GLU A 608 1.83 1.22 22.81
CA GLU A 608 2.70 0.08 23.05
C GLU A 608 1.88 -1.21 23.03
N ARG A 609 2.35 -2.19 22.25
CA ARG A 609 1.65 -3.46 22.02
C ARG A 609 2.25 -4.58 22.85
N SER A 610 3.52 -4.47 23.21
CA SER A 610 4.22 -5.45 24.04
C SER A 610 3.96 -5.24 25.54
N GLY A 611 4.17 -6.30 26.33
CA GLY A 611 4.05 -6.28 27.78
C GLY A 611 2.72 -6.82 28.30
N GLU A 612 2.36 -6.46 29.53
CA GLU A 612 1.21 -7.03 30.24
C GLU A 612 -0.13 -6.84 29.49
N PRO A 613 -0.83 -7.93 29.11
CA PRO A 613 -2.02 -7.86 28.26
C PRO A 613 -3.14 -6.97 28.79
N GLU A 614 -3.44 -7.07 30.09
CA GLU A 614 -4.52 -6.29 30.72
C GLU A 614 -4.25 -4.79 30.61
N ASP A 615 -2.99 -4.38 30.85
CA ASP A 615 -2.58 -2.98 30.75
C ASP A 615 -2.67 -2.47 29.31
N ARG A 616 -2.23 -3.27 28.32
CA ARG A 616 -2.28 -2.86 26.91
C ARG A 616 -3.73 -2.69 26.42
N VAL A 617 -4.60 -3.62 26.77
CA VAL A 617 -6.03 -3.54 26.44
C VAL A 617 -6.67 -2.35 27.13
N ALA A 618 -6.40 -2.15 28.43
CA ALA A 618 -6.93 -1.03 29.20
C ALA A 618 -6.50 0.31 28.60
N LYS A 619 -5.23 0.44 28.18
CA LYS A 619 -4.72 1.66 27.52
C LYS A 619 -5.51 1.99 26.25
N LEU A 620 -5.76 1.01 25.39
CA LEU A 620 -6.51 1.22 24.13
C LEU A 620 -8.01 1.46 24.37
N GLN A 621 -8.65 0.65 25.22
CA GLN A 621 -10.11 0.70 25.42
C GLN A 621 -10.56 1.88 26.28
N ASN A 622 -9.74 2.32 27.25
CA ASN A 622 -10.06 3.47 28.10
C ASN A 622 -9.70 4.82 27.49
N ALA A 623 -8.99 4.82 26.36
CA ALA A 623 -8.67 6.03 25.61
C ALA A 623 -9.95 6.71 25.11
N GLN A 624 -10.06 8.01 25.33
CA GLN A 624 -11.14 8.85 24.81
C GLN A 624 -10.84 9.31 23.39
N VAL A 625 -9.57 9.44 23.02
CA VAL A 625 -9.15 9.75 21.66
C VAL A 625 -8.17 8.69 21.19
N VAL A 626 -8.48 8.05 20.07
CA VAL A 626 -7.56 7.15 19.38
C VAL A 626 -7.26 7.76 18.01
N ALA A 627 -5.99 8.06 17.77
CA ALA A 627 -5.48 8.64 16.53
C ALA A 627 -4.80 7.56 15.68
N ALA A 628 -5.21 7.39 14.42
CA ALA A 628 -4.64 6.38 13.53
C ALA A 628 -4.82 6.74 12.05
N THR A 629 -3.88 6.36 11.19
CA THR A 629 -4.09 6.51 9.74
C THR A 629 -5.27 5.65 9.29
N THR A 630 -5.98 6.08 8.24
CA THR A 630 -7.15 5.34 7.75
C THR A 630 -6.82 3.91 7.33
N SER A 631 -5.62 3.70 6.77
CA SER A 631 -5.10 2.36 6.48
C SER A 631 -4.90 1.52 7.76
N THR A 632 -4.47 2.12 8.87
CA THR A 632 -4.33 1.44 10.18
C THR A 632 -5.68 1.08 10.79
N CYS A 633 -6.74 1.85 10.54
CA CYS A 633 -8.10 1.51 10.96
C CYS A 633 -8.56 0.16 10.41
N GLY A 634 -8.10 -0.24 9.22
CA GLY A 634 -8.35 -1.57 8.65
C GLY A 634 -7.55 -2.72 9.30
N SER A 635 -6.71 -2.46 10.31
CA SER A 635 -5.95 -3.50 11.00
C SER A 635 -6.84 -4.36 11.92
N ARG A 636 -6.44 -5.61 12.14
CA ARG A 636 -7.18 -6.56 12.99
C ARG A 636 -7.45 -6.04 14.40
N ILE A 637 -6.51 -5.28 14.96
CA ILE A 637 -6.63 -4.69 16.30
C ILE A 637 -7.70 -3.58 16.31
N MET A 638 -7.66 -2.68 15.32
CA MET A 638 -8.60 -1.56 15.24
C MET A 638 -10.03 -2.01 14.94
N LYS A 639 -10.20 -3.10 14.18
CA LYS A 639 -11.52 -3.69 13.89
C LYS A 639 -12.24 -4.26 15.12
N GLU A 640 -11.53 -4.53 16.21
CA GLU A 640 -12.13 -4.94 17.50
C GLU A 640 -12.53 -3.74 18.38
N GLN A 641 -12.38 -2.51 17.87
CA GLN A 641 -12.72 -1.28 18.59
C GLN A 641 -14.01 -0.67 18.04
N ALA A 642 -14.74 0.04 18.90
CA ALA A 642 -15.92 0.82 18.54
C ALA A 642 -15.81 2.25 19.09
N PHE A 643 -16.26 3.22 18.32
CA PHE A 643 -16.18 4.65 18.62
C PHE A 643 -17.55 5.28 18.50
N ASP A 644 -17.79 6.36 19.24
CA ASP A 644 -19.02 7.13 19.07
C ASP A 644 -18.94 7.92 17.75
N VAL A 645 -17.78 8.53 17.49
CA VAL A 645 -17.55 9.35 16.29
C VAL A 645 -16.18 9.11 15.66
N ALA A 646 -16.16 8.98 14.33
CA ALA A 646 -14.94 9.04 13.53
C ALA A 646 -14.80 10.42 12.89
N LEU A 647 -13.74 11.15 13.21
CA LEU A 647 -13.36 12.38 12.51
C LEU A 647 -12.20 12.07 11.57
N VAL A 648 -12.43 12.23 10.27
CA VAL A 648 -11.45 11.91 9.21
C VAL A 648 -10.97 13.20 8.54
N ASP A 649 -9.73 13.60 8.81
CA ASP A 649 -9.07 14.72 8.14
C ASP A 649 -8.45 14.29 6.80
N GLU A 650 -8.29 15.26 5.90
CA GLU A 650 -7.87 15.06 4.52
C GLU A 650 -8.72 14.01 3.77
N ALA A 651 -10.03 13.95 4.09
CA ALA A 651 -10.96 12.97 3.52
C ALA A 651 -11.13 13.07 2.00
N ALA A 652 -10.84 14.24 1.42
CA ALA A 652 -10.83 14.44 -0.03
C ALA A 652 -9.69 13.69 -0.76
N GLN A 653 -8.64 13.28 -0.03
CA GLN A 653 -7.51 12.49 -0.57
C GLN A 653 -7.71 10.98 -0.38
N LEU A 654 -8.78 10.56 0.29
CA LEU A 654 -9.08 9.15 0.50
C LEU A 654 -10.03 8.66 -0.58
N THR A 655 -9.74 7.49 -1.14
CA THR A 655 -10.73 6.77 -1.94
C THR A 655 -11.95 6.50 -1.08
N GLU A 656 -13.12 6.37 -1.70
CA GLU A 656 -14.35 6.10 -0.96
C GLU A 656 -14.26 4.79 -0.13
N PRO A 657 -13.82 3.63 -0.67
CA PRO A 657 -13.57 2.44 0.12
C PRO A 657 -12.50 2.64 1.20
N GLY A 658 -11.52 3.52 0.96
CA GLY A 658 -10.51 3.88 1.95
C GLY A 658 -11.15 4.56 3.16
N THR A 659 -12.01 5.54 2.93
CA THR A 659 -12.73 6.25 3.98
C THR A 659 -13.61 5.31 4.82
N CYS A 660 -14.22 4.30 4.18
CA CYS A 660 -14.98 3.24 4.85
C CYS A 660 -14.20 2.53 5.97
N ALA A 661 -12.87 2.40 5.85
CA ALA A 661 -12.05 1.73 6.86
C ALA A 661 -12.09 2.41 8.24
N ALA A 662 -12.30 3.73 8.28
CA ALA A 662 -12.42 4.48 9.53
C ALA A 662 -13.88 4.60 9.98
N ILE A 663 -14.80 5.01 9.10
CA ILE A 663 -16.19 5.27 9.49
C ILE A 663 -16.94 4.00 9.91
N ASN A 664 -16.54 2.82 9.42
CA ASN A 664 -17.10 1.53 9.86
C ASN A 664 -16.86 1.23 11.34
N LEU A 665 -15.91 1.90 11.99
CA LEU A 665 -15.58 1.71 13.40
C LEU A 665 -16.36 2.64 14.34
N ALA A 666 -17.10 3.61 13.81
CA ALA A 666 -17.84 4.59 14.61
C ALA A 666 -19.36 4.48 14.41
N GLU A 667 -20.17 5.09 15.28
CA GLU A 667 -21.62 5.20 15.10
C GLU A 667 -21.97 6.29 14.07
N ARG A 668 -21.32 7.45 14.18
CA ARG A 668 -21.44 8.60 13.27
C ARG A 668 -20.07 9.09 12.79
N PHE A 669 -20.02 9.96 11.78
CA PHE A 669 -18.74 10.43 11.25
C PHE A 669 -18.71 11.90 10.81
N VAL A 670 -17.53 12.50 10.88
CA VAL A 670 -17.25 13.86 10.39
C VAL A 670 -16.11 13.79 9.41
N LEU A 671 -16.36 14.16 8.16
CA LEU A 671 -15.31 14.21 7.14
C LEU A 671 -14.83 15.65 6.98
N VAL A 672 -13.52 15.84 7.03
CA VAL A 672 -12.88 17.14 6.87
C VAL A 672 -11.94 17.06 5.66
N GLY A 673 -12.08 18.00 4.73
CA GLY A 673 -11.34 17.93 3.48
C GLY A 673 -11.52 19.16 2.61
N ASP A 674 -10.93 19.08 1.42
CA ASP A 674 -11.06 20.09 0.37
C ASP A 674 -10.97 19.41 -0.99
N HIS A 675 -12.12 19.22 -1.66
CA HIS A 675 -12.21 18.59 -2.98
C HIS A 675 -11.64 19.46 -4.11
N GLU A 676 -11.33 20.74 -3.82
CA GLU A 676 -10.62 21.65 -4.72
C GLU A 676 -9.08 21.53 -4.59
N GLN A 677 -8.59 20.68 -3.68
CA GLN A 677 -7.18 20.27 -3.54
C GLN A 677 -7.00 18.81 -4.02
N LEU A 678 -5.85 18.19 -3.74
CA LEU A 678 -5.49 16.91 -4.35
C LEU A 678 -6.56 15.82 -4.15
N PRO A 679 -6.94 15.09 -5.22
CA PRO A 679 -7.79 13.91 -5.12
C PRO A 679 -7.04 12.71 -4.52
N PRO A 680 -7.71 11.56 -4.32
CA PRO A 680 -7.04 10.31 -4.03
C PRO A 680 -6.03 9.93 -5.12
N VAL A 681 -4.86 9.47 -4.70
CA VAL A 681 -3.82 8.99 -5.61
C VAL A 681 -4.07 7.52 -5.92
N VAL A 682 -4.45 7.25 -7.18
CA VAL A 682 -4.69 5.91 -7.73
C VAL A 682 -3.80 5.69 -8.94
N ARG A 683 -3.43 4.44 -9.21
CA ARG A 683 -2.59 4.09 -10.37
C ARG A 683 -3.45 3.76 -11.57
N ALA A 684 -4.56 3.09 -11.35
CA ALA A 684 -5.58 2.88 -12.37
C ALA A 684 -6.47 4.13 -12.48
N GLU A 685 -6.62 4.68 -13.69
CA GLU A 685 -7.59 5.75 -13.97
C GLU A 685 -9.00 5.16 -13.95
N ASN A 686 -9.64 5.14 -12.78
CA ASN A 686 -10.96 4.55 -12.57
C ASN A 686 -11.75 5.25 -11.46
N ASP A 687 -12.89 4.67 -11.09
CA ASP A 687 -13.86 5.25 -10.13
C ASP A 687 -13.32 5.45 -8.69
N LEU A 688 -12.08 5.05 -8.39
CA LEU A 688 -11.43 5.35 -7.11
C LEU A 688 -10.93 6.80 -6.99
N THR A 689 -10.94 7.59 -8.08
CA THR A 689 -10.51 8.99 -8.07
C THR A 689 -11.49 9.95 -7.39
N GLU A 690 -12.76 9.56 -7.24
CA GLU A 690 -13.75 10.36 -6.51
C GLU A 690 -13.73 9.97 -5.02
N SER A 691 -13.56 10.96 -4.15
CA SER A 691 -13.57 10.72 -2.70
C SER A 691 -14.99 10.64 -2.15
N LEU A 692 -15.18 9.92 -1.03
CA LEU A 692 -16.47 9.94 -0.33
C LEU A 692 -16.85 11.37 0.12
N PHE A 693 -15.85 12.19 0.46
CA PHE A 693 -16.06 13.58 0.84
C PHE A 693 -16.69 14.39 -0.30
N GLU A 694 -16.11 14.31 -1.49
CA GLU A 694 -16.60 15.01 -2.69
C GLU A 694 -18.03 14.58 -3.01
N ARG A 695 -18.28 13.26 -3.10
CA ARG A 695 -19.60 12.71 -3.37
C ARG A 695 -20.66 13.15 -2.35
N LEU A 696 -20.34 13.16 -1.06
CA LEU A 696 -21.29 13.57 -0.02
C LEU A 696 -21.50 15.09 0.04
N VAL A 697 -20.51 15.90 -0.37
CA VAL A 697 -20.70 17.36 -0.52
C VAL A 697 -21.74 17.66 -1.59
N GLU A 698 -21.74 16.91 -2.70
CA GLU A 698 -22.73 17.04 -3.76
C GLU A 698 -24.10 16.47 -3.35
N LEU A 699 -24.11 15.30 -2.71
CA LEU A 699 -25.34 14.58 -2.35
C LEU A 699 -26.09 15.27 -1.20
N HIS A 700 -25.36 15.73 -0.18
CA HIS A 700 -25.90 16.32 1.06
C HIS A 700 -25.25 17.69 1.34
N PRO A 701 -25.45 18.71 0.49
CA PRO A 701 -24.84 20.03 0.69
C PRO A 701 -25.26 20.67 2.02
N GLU A 702 -26.43 20.32 2.53
CA GLU A 702 -26.93 20.74 3.84
C GLU A 702 -26.20 20.11 5.01
N ALA A 703 -25.37 19.07 4.83
CA ALA A 703 -24.50 18.50 5.84
C ALA A 703 -23.12 19.21 5.89
N GLY A 704 -22.79 19.98 4.85
CA GLY A 704 -21.51 20.66 4.70
C GLY A 704 -21.43 22.06 5.31
N VAL A 705 -20.23 22.45 5.74
CA VAL A 705 -19.86 23.83 6.10
C VAL A 705 -18.50 24.16 5.50
N MET A 706 -18.46 25.11 4.57
CA MET A 706 -17.21 25.69 4.07
C MET A 706 -16.66 26.77 5.00
N LEU A 707 -15.41 26.64 5.40
CA LEU A 707 -14.66 27.68 6.10
C LEU A 707 -14.21 28.75 5.11
N THR A 708 -14.57 30.02 5.35
CA THR A 708 -14.37 31.09 4.34
C THR A 708 -13.26 32.08 4.69
N HIS A 709 -12.84 32.15 5.96
CA HIS A 709 -11.84 33.10 6.43
C HIS A 709 -10.48 32.41 6.58
N GLN A 710 -9.48 32.86 5.83
CA GLN A 710 -8.12 32.31 5.82
C GLN A 710 -7.10 33.24 6.50
N TYR A 711 -6.09 32.64 7.13
CA TYR A 711 -5.10 33.31 7.99
C TYR A 711 -3.67 33.26 7.40
N ARG A 712 -3.51 32.80 6.16
CA ARG A 712 -2.22 32.53 5.50
C ARG A 712 -1.83 33.57 4.45
N MET A 713 -2.61 33.68 3.38
CA MET A 713 -2.27 34.45 2.18
C MET A 713 -2.66 35.93 2.35
N ASN A 714 -1.84 36.84 1.85
CA ASN A 714 -2.31 38.22 1.66
C ASN A 714 -3.39 38.31 0.57
N GLN A 715 -4.07 39.45 0.49
CA GLN A 715 -5.19 39.63 -0.42
C GLN A 715 -4.81 39.51 -1.91
N ARG A 716 -3.58 39.91 -2.28
CA ARG A 716 -3.09 39.90 -3.67
C ARG A 716 -2.89 38.47 -4.20
N ILE A 717 -2.32 37.59 -3.36
CA ILE A 717 -2.15 36.16 -3.63
C ILE A 717 -3.51 35.45 -3.63
N GLN A 718 -4.27 35.66 -2.56
CA GLN A 718 -5.49 34.93 -2.27
C GLN A 718 -6.59 35.08 -3.33
N VAL A 719 -6.67 36.24 -3.98
CA VAL A 719 -7.80 36.59 -4.87
C VAL A 719 -7.97 35.64 -6.05
N PHE A 720 -6.87 35.14 -6.62
CA PHE A 720 -6.93 34.25 -7.78
C PHE A 720 -7.55 32.92 -7.38
N ALA A 721 -6.96 32.26 -6.38
CA ALA A 721 -7.47 30.99 -5.88
C ALA A 721 -8.92 31.11 -5.42
N SER A 722 -9.28 32.22 -4.77
CA SER A 722 -10.67 32.50 -4.38
C SER A 722 -11.65 32.41 -5.55
N ASN A 723 -11.35 33.13 -6.63
CA ASN A 723 -12.27 33.29 -7.74
C ASN A 723 -12.30 32.05 -8.63
N GLU A 724 -11.14 31.41 -8.80
CA GLU A 724 -10.98 30.29 -9.73
C GLU A 724 -11.48 28.96 -9.12
N PHE A 725 -11.26 28.73 -7.81
CA PHE A 725 -11.55 27.44 -7.15
C PHE A 725 -12.60 27.52 -6.04
N TYR A 726 -12.97 28.72 -5.57
CA TYR A 726 -13.80 28.87 -4.37
C TYR A 726 -14.95 29.88 -4.51
N ASP A 727 -15.38 30.18 -5.75
CA ASP A 727 -16.47 31.12 -6.09
C ASP A 727 -16.35 32.52 -5.45
N GLY A 728 -15.14 32.99 -5.17
CA GLY A 728 -14.88 34.25 -4.49
C GLY A 728 -15.24 34.26 -2.99
N ARG A 729 -15.51 33.09 -2.41
CA ARG A 729 -15.92 32.95 -1.00
C ARG A 729 -14.76 32.97 -0.01
N LEU A 730 -13.56 32.59 -0.45
CA LEU A 730 -12.36 32.62 0.39
C LEU A 730 -11.92 34.09 0.61
N ARG A 731 -11.62 34.47 1.85
CA ARG A 731 -11.24 35.86 2.21
C ARG A 731 -10.21 35.89 3.32
N PRO A 732 -9.29 36.87 3.36
CA PRO A 732 -8.44 37.08 4.53
C PRO A 732 -9.28 37.29 5.79
N ALA A 733 -8.89 36.62 6.88
CA ALA A 733 -9.61 36.65 8.14
C ALA A 733 -9.55 38.02 8.83
N THR A 734 -8.46 38.75 8.63
CA THR A 734 -8.26 40.07 9.23
C THR A 734 -7.60 41.05 8.25
N PRO A 735 -7.70 42.38 8.48
CA PRO A 735 -6.97 43.38 7.69
C PRO A 735 -5.44 43.18 7.71
N GLU A 736 -4.89 42.71 8.82
CA GLU A 736 -3.46 42.39 8.97
C GLU A 736 -3.07 41.22 8.06
N VAL A 737 -3.92 40.19 7.98
CA VAL A 737 -3.72 39.11 7.00
C VAL A 737 -3.80 39.66 5.58
N ALA A 738 -4.80 40.48 5.28
CA ALA A 738 -5.01 41.02 3.93
C ALA A 738 -3.82 41.87 3.44
N GLY A 739 -3.21 42.66 4.33
CA GLY A 739 -2.13 43.59 4.02
C GLY A 739 -0.71 43.08 4.26
N ARG A 740 -0.54 41.83 4.71
CA ARG A 740 0.79 41.28 5.02
C ARG A 740 1.71 41.29 3.81
N ASN A 741 2.94 41.70 4.02
CA ASN A 741 3.95 41.84 2.98
C ASN A 741 5.35 41.59 3.56
N LEU A 742 6.38 41.56 2.72
CA LEU A 742 7.73 41.23 3.18
C LEU A 742 8.33 42.23 4.18
N ASP A 743 7.87 43.49 4.20
CA ASP A 743 8.37 44.52 5.12
C ASP A 743 7.94 44.27 6.59
N ASP A 744 7.00 43.35 6.84
CA ASP A 744 6.62 42.98 8.22
C ASP A 744 7.58 41.95 8.85
N LEU A 745 8.51 41.38 8.07
CA LEU A 745 9.54 40.48 8.59
C LEU A 745 10.75 41.28 9.09
N GLU A 746 11.29 40.89 10.24
CA GLU A 746 12.42 41.60 10.84
C GLU A 746 13.65 41.51 9.92
N GLY A 747 14.24 42.66 9.58
CA GLY A 747 15.44 42.71 8.74
C GLY A 747 15.19 42.61 7.23
N VAL A 748 13.95 42.39 6.80
CA VAL A 748 13.58 42.29 5.38
C VAL A 748 13.10 43.64 4.86
N SER A 749 13.58 44.03 3.67
CA SER A 749 13.08 45.25 2.99
C SER A 749 12.74 44.97 1.53
N ARG A 750 11.47 45.16 1.19
CA ARG A 750 10.97 44.99 -0.17
C ARG A 750 11.53 46.02 -1.14
N ASP A 751 11.92 47.19 -0.67
CA ASP A 751 12.58 48.20 -1.50
C ASP A 751 13.97 47.75 -2.00
N ALA A 752 14.60 46.78 -1.31
CA ALA A 752 15.84 46.15 -1.75
C ALA A 752 15.62 45.17 -2.92
N LEU A 753 14.38 44.71 -3.15
CA LEU A 753 14.04 43.86 -4.28
C LEU A 753 13.92 44.68 -5.58
N PRO A 754 14.23 44.07 -6.74
CA PRO A 754 13.90 44.63 -8.05
C PRO A 754 12.40 44.96 -8.14
N GLU A 755 12.05 46.01 -8.89
CA GLU A 755 10.64 46.45 -9.03
C GLU A 755 9.69 45.32 -9.44
N THR A 756 10.18 44.37 -10.26
CA THR A 756 9.43 43.21 -10.74
C THR A 756 9.09 42.18 -9.66
N LEU A 757 9.72 42.23 -8.48
CA LEU A 757 9.49 41.32 -7.34
C LEU A 757 8.89 42.03 -6.12
N ARG A 758 8.56 43.33 -6.24
CA ARG A 758 7.95 44.12 -5.16
C ARG A 758 6.44 43.90 -5.05
N ASP A 759 5.79 43.44 -6.12
CA ASP A 759 4.40 42.99 -6.00
C ASP A 759 4.39 41.61 -5.32
N PRO A 760 3.44 41.34 -4.40
CA PRO A 760 3.30 40.02 -3.79
C PRO A 760 3.14 38.87 -4.78
N VAL A 761 2.74 39.12 -6.02
CA VAL A 761 2.64 38.11 -7.07
C VAL A 761 3.46 38.59 -8.26
N SER A 762 4.37 37.75 -8.73
CA SER A 762 5.27 38.07 -9.84
C SER A 762 5.36 36.89 -10.81
N PHE A 763 5.58 37.20 -12.09
CA PHE A 763 5.87 36.20 -13.12
C PHE A 763 7.22 36.48 -13.76
N VAL A 764 8.06 35.44 -13.86
CA VAL A 764 9.39 35.46 -14.47
C VAL A 764 9.36 34.55 -15.68
N ASP A 765 9.41 35.16 -16.86
CA ASP A 765 9.37 34.48 -18.15
C ASP A 765 10.72 33.79 -18.42
N VAL A 766 10.69 32.48 -18.66
CA VAL A 766 11.85 31.65 -19.00
C VAL A 766 11.43 30.77 -20.17
N GLU A 767 12.10 30.89 -21.33
CA GLU A 767 11.76 30.06 -22.50
C GLU A 767 12.07 28.58 -22.28
N GLY A 768 13.04 28.25 -21.43
CA GLY A 768 13.38 26.90 -21.03
C GLY A 768 14.29 26.15 -22.00
N ASP A 769 14.87 25.02 -21.53
CA ASP A 769 15.87 24.25 -22.28
C ASP A 769 15.29 23.14 -23.20
N ARG A 770 13.95 22.97 -23.21
CA ARG A 770 13.18 21.96 -23.96
C ARG A 770 13.40 20.50 -23.52
N SER A 771 13.98 20.27 -22.34
CA SER A 771 14.02 18.93 -21.75
C SER A 771 12.65 18.54 -21.17
N GLN A 772 12.40 17.24 -21.03
CA GLN A 772 11.05 16.74 -20.70
C GLN A 772 10.71 16.83 -19.20
N TYR A 773 11.68 16.57 -18.31
CA TYR A 773 11.45 16.44 -16.86
C TYR A 773 12.25 17.43 -16.01
N THR A 774 13.13 18.19 -16.65
CA THR A 774 14.03 19.16 -16.02
C THR A 774 14.08 20.40 -16.88
N ASP A 775 14.46 21.52 -16.28
CA ASP A 775 14.79 22.74 -16.97
C ASP A 775 15.90 23.44 -16.19
N SER A 776 17.14 23.32 -16.68
CA SER A 776 18.31 23.90 -16.03
C SER A 776 18.32 25.43 -16.16
N GLU A 777 17.64 26.02 -17.15
CA GLU A 777 17.50 27.48 -17.26
C GLU A 777 16.54 28.02 -16.20
N GLU A 778 15.40 27.36 -15.99
CA GLU A 778 14.51 27.67 -14.86
C GLU A 778 15.24 27.47 -13.53
N ALA A 779 15.98 26.37 -13.36
CA ALA A 779 16.70 26.08 -12.12
C ALA A 779 17.76 27.14 -11.77
N ALA A 780 18.57 27.55 -12.76
CA ALA A 780 19.52 28.64 -12.60
C ALA A 780 18.81 29.96 -12.27
N ARG A 781 17.67 30.22 -12.92
CA ARG A 781 16.89 31.43 -12.65
C ARG A 781 16.29 31.45 -11.25
N ILE A 782 15.86 30.30 -10.74
CA ILE A 782 15.34 30.14 -9.38
C ILE A 782 16.45 30.40 -8.36
N ALA A 783 17.67 29.94 -8.61
CA ALA A 783 18.82 30.25 -7.75
C ALA A 783 19.08 31.77 -7.67
N ASP A 784 19.07 32.49 -8.80
CA ASP A 784 19.18 33.96 -8.81
C ASP A 784 18.08 34.65 -7.98
N LEU A 785 16.85 34.13 -8.07
CA LEU A 785 15.70 34.68 -7.33
C LEU A 785 15.88 34.49 -5.82
N ILE A 786 16.34 33.32 -5.39
CA ILE A 786 16.64 33.03 -3.99
C ILE A 786 17.73 33.97 -3.48
N GLU A 787 18.86 34.10 -4.18
CA GLU A 787 19.92 35.05 -3.81
C GLU A 787 19.40 36.49 -3.71
N THR A 788 18.47 36.88 -4.59
CA THR A 788 17.84 38.21 -4.56
C THR A 788 17.02 38.42 -3.29
N TYR A 789 16.24 37.42 -2.86
CA TYR A 789 15.48 37.49 -1.61
C TYR A 789 16.39 37.47 -0.37
N GLU A 790 17.46 36.68 -0.38
CA GLU A 790 18.48 36.68 0.69
C GLU A 790 19.15 38.05 0.84
N GLN A 791 19.52 38.68 -0.28
CA GLN A 791 20.11 40.03 -0.28
C GLN A 791 19.12 41.09 0.24
N ALA A 792 17.82 40.84 0.12
CA ALA A 792 16.77 41.66 0.72
C ALA A 792 16.52 41.37 2.21
N GLY A 793 17.24 40.40 2.79
CA GLY A 793 17.24 40.07 4.22
C GLY A 793 16.43 38.84 4.61
N LEU A 794 15.88 38.08 3.65
CA LEU A 794 15.03 36.93 3.94
C LEU A 794 15.88 35.70 4.33
N GLU A 795 15.42 34.94 5.33
CA GLU A 795 16.03 33.67 5.69
C GLU A 795 15.69 32.57 4.67
N ARG A 796 16.64 31.67 4.38
CA ARG A 796 16.44 30.57 3.42
C ARG A 796 15.26 29.67 3.77
N THR A 797 15.06 29.45 5.06
CA THR A 797 13.99 28.61 5.61
C THR A 797 12.59 29.18 5.36
N ASP A 798 12.49 30.48 5.07
CA ASP A 798 11.25 31.19 4.73
C ASP A 798 10.91 31.09 3.23
N ILE A 799 11.77 30.45 2.44
CA ILE A 799 11.61 30.27 0.99
C ILE A 799 11.30 28.81 0.68
N GLY A 800 10.29 28.58 -0.15
CA GLY A 800 9.99 27.28 -0.73
C GLY A 800 9.96 27.31 -2.25
N VAL A 801 10.38 26.22 -2.88
CA VAL A 801 10.28 26.01 -4.33
C VAL A 801 9.44 24.78 -4.61
N ILE A 802 8.46 24.94 -5.50
CA ILE A 802 7.57 23.87 -5.96
C ILE A 802 7.86 23.60 -7.43
N ALA A 803 8.05 22.33 -7.79
CA ALA A 803 8.23 21.90 -9.18
C ALA A 803 7.33 20.69 -9.51
N PRO A 804 6.93 20.48 -10.77
CA PRO A 804 6.08 19.36 -11.17
C PRO A 804 6.79 18.00 -11.09
N PHE A 805 8.10 17.96 -11.34
CA PHE A 805 8.88 16.73 -11.45
C PHE A 805 9.92 16.60 -10.34
N ARG A 806 10.17 15.37 -9.89
CA ARG A 806 11.24 15.07 -8.93
C ARG A 806 12.62 15.29 -9.53
N ALA A 807 12.79 15.00 -10.82
CA ALA A 807 13.99 15.33 -11.56
C ALA A 807 14.27 16.84 -11.52
N GLN A 808 13.23 17.68 -11.72
CA GLN A 808 13.38 19.12 -11.58
C GLN A 808 13.66 19.57 -10.15
N VAL A 809 13.03 18.94 -9.14
CA VAL A 809 13.38 19.18 -7.72
C VAL A 809 14.88 18.92 -7.50
N SER A 810 15.39 17.78 -7.97
CA SER A 810 16.82 17.44 -7.87
C SER A 810 17.70 18.43 -8.62
N GLU A 811 17.30 18.85 -9.82
CA GLU A 811 18.04 19.83 -10.60
C GLU A 811 18.12 21.18 -9.87
N ILE A 812 17.00 21.71 -9.39
CA ILE A 812 16.96 22.95 -8.60
C ILE A 812 17.82 22.81 -7.34
N SER A 813 17.71 21.69 -6.61
CA SER A 813 18.51 21.43 -5.41
C SER A 813 20.03 21.47 -5.63
N LYS A 814 20.53 21.26 -6.86
CA LYS A 814 21.97 21.41 -7.16
C LYS A 814 22.42 22.87 -7.20
N HIS A 815 21.50 23.80 -7.45
CA HIS A 815 21.79 25.23 -7.65
C HIS A 815 21.42 26.08 -6.42
N VAL A 816 20.68 25.53 -5.46
CA VAL A 816 20.18 26.26 -4.30
C VAL A 816 20.75 25.71 -2.99
N PRO A 817 20.85 26.52 -1.92
CA PRO A 817 21.29 26.03 -0.61
C PRO A 817 20.36 24.95 -0.04
N GLU A 818 20.93 24.00 0.71
CA GLU A 818 20.18 22.88 1.34
C GLU A 818 19.07 23.35 2.30
N ASP A 819 19.20 24.54 2.87
CA ASP A 819 18.25 25.12 3.83
C ASP A 819 16.94 25.59 3.17
N VAL A 820 16.88 25.64 1.83
CA VAL A 820 15.69 26.03 1.07
C VAL A 820 14.82 24.80 0.82
N ALA A 821 13.54 24.90 1.14
CA ALA A 821 12.61 23.79 0.93
C ALA A 821 12.27 23.64 -0.56
N VAL A 822 12.78 22.61 -1.23
CA VAL A 822 12.45 22.28 -2.64
C VAL A 822 11.72 20.95 -2.70
N ASP A 823 10.48 20.92 -3.18
CA ASP A 823 9.75 19.66 -3.35
C ASP A 823 8.68 19.74 -4.45
N THR A 824 8.07 18.59 -4.75
CA THR A 824 6.91 18.45 -5.62
C THR A 824 5.63 19.00 -4.99
N VAL A 825 4.65 19.37 -5.82
CA VAL A 825 3.36 19.92 -5.37
C VAL A 825 2.64 19.01 -4.36
N ASP A 826 2.62 17.70 -4.62
CA ASP A 826 2.01 16.69 -3.77
C ASP A 826 2.65 16.63 -2.37
N ARG A 827 3.98 16.78 -2.29
CA ARG A 827 4.72 16.74 -1.03
C ARG A 827 4.73 18.07 -0.28
N PHE A 828 4.53 19.19 -0.99
CA PHE A 828 4.39 20.50 -0.37
C PHE A 828 3.03 20.72 0.31
N GLN A 829 2.10 19.77 0.15
CA GLN A 829 0.79 19.85 0.77
C GLN A 829 0.88 19.90 2.30
N GLY A 830 -0.01 20.69 2.91
CA GLY A 830 0.01 20.96 4.35
C GLY A 830 1.09 21.98 4.79
N SER A 831 2.16 22.16 4.02
CA SER A 831 3.22 23.14 4.30
C SER A 831 2.86 24.55 3.77
N SER A 832 3.60 25.56 4.22
CA SER A 832 3.50 26.95 3.73
C SER A 832 4.79 27.71 4.02
N GLN A 833 5.16 28.64 3.16
CA GLN A 833 6.34 29.49 3.33
C GLN A 833 6.02 30.98 3.21
N GLU A 834 6.90 31.86 3.68
CA GLU A 834 6.73 33.29 3.49
C GLU A 834 6.78 33.65 1.99
N VAL A 835 7.72 33.04 1.27
CA VAL A 835 7.88 33.13 -0.19
C VAL A 835 7.78 31.74 -0.82
N ILE A 836 6.97 31.61 -1.88
CA ILE A 836 6.95 30.40 -2.71
C ILE A 836 7.34 30.77 -4.14
N ILE A 837 8.21 29.96 -4.73
CA ILE A 837 8.58 29.99 -6.14
C ILE A 837 8.02 28.72 -6.80
N VAL A 838 7.29 28.86 -7.89
CA VAL A 838 6.75 27.72 -8.66
C VAL A 838 7.49 27.64 -9.99
N SER A 839 8.23 26.56 -10.18
CA SER A 839 8.83 26.14 -11.47
C SER A 839 7.77 25.37 -12.24
N PHE A 840 7.49 25.77 -13.48
CA PHE A 840 6.51 25.08 -14.32
C PHE A 840 7.15 24.01 -15.21
N THR A 841 8.43 24.13 -15.56
CA THR A 841 9.16 23.16 -16.41
C THR A 841 8.43 22.87 -17.72
N ALA A 842 7.64 23.84 -18.20
CA ALA A 842 6.82 23.69 -19.40
C ALA A 842 7.53 24.40 -20.54
N THR A 843 7.87 23.66 -21.60
CA THR A 843 8.50 24.23 -22.78
C THR A 843 7.73 23.84 -24.05
N GLY A 844 6.97 24.78 -24.62
CA GLY A 844 6.20 24.57 -25.85
C GLY A 844 4.92 23.70 -25.73
N SER A 845 4.80 22.83 -24.73
CA SER A 845 3.56 22.13 -24.35
C SER A 845 3.37 22.11 -22.83
N LEU A 846 2.12 21.88 -22.39
CA LEU A 846 1.76 21.72 -20.97
C LEU A 846 1.71 20.23 -20.63
N GLU A 847 2.88 19.63 -20.48
CA GLU A 847 3.03 18.22 -20.10
C GLU A 847 3.59 18.14 -18.67
N GLY A 848 3.03 17.25 -17.87
CA GLY A 848 3.51 16.94 -16.53
C GLY A 848 2.45 16.99 -15.44
N PRO A 849 2.79 16.49 -14.23
CA PRO A 849 1.81 16.26 -13.18
C PRO A 849 0.99 17.49 -12.80
N ILE A 850 1.60 18.68 -12.76
CA ILE A 850 0.91 19.91 -12.35
C ILE A 850 -0.16 20.39 -13.35
N PHE A 851 -0.15 19.89 -14.59
CA PHE A 851 -1.07 20.25 -15.68
C PHE A 851 -2.20 19.23 -15.88
N GLU A 852 -2.05 18.02 -15.34
CA GLU A 852 -3.06 16.95 -15.43
C GLU A 852 -4.32 17.28 -14.62
N ASP A 853 -4.17 18.06 -13.55
CA ASP A 853 -5.27 18.41 -12.64
C ASP A 853 -5.09 19.82 -12.07
N TYR A 854 -6.06 20.71 -12.32
CA TYR A 854 -6.03 22.09 -11.83
C TYR A 854 -5.99 22.20 -10.29
N ARG A 855 -6.39 21.15 -9.56
CA ARG A 855 -6.30 21.11 -8.10
C ARG A 855 -4.85 21.13 -7.62
N ARG A 856 -3.90 20.60 -8.40
CA ARG A 856 -2.46 20.70 -8.09
C ARG A 856 -1.96 22.15 -8.17
N ILE A 857 -2.34 22.89 -9.21
CA ILE A 857 -1.96 24.31 -9.27
C ILE A 857 -2.64 25.12 -8.16
N ASN A 858 -3.89 24.82 -7.80
CA ASN A 858 -4.52 25.42 -6.61
C ASN A 858 -3.70 25.18 -5.33
N VAL A 859 -3.19 23.95 -5.13
CA VAL A 859 -2.27 23.66 -4.01
C VAL A 859 -1.04 24.54 -4.07
N ALA A 860 -0.32 24.59 -5.19
CA ALA A 860 0.89 25.39 -5.33
C ALA A 860 0.66 26.88 -5.06
N LEU A 861 -0.39 27.47 -5.64
CA LEU A 861 -0.74 28.90 -5.51
C LEU A 861 -1.17 29.30 -4.09
N THR A 862 -1.53 28.32 -3.25
CA THR A 862 -2.05 28.55 -1.88
C THR A 862 -1.04 28.20 -0.77
N ARG A 863 0.19 27.85 -1.14
CA ARG A 863 1.31 27.67 -0.20
C ARG A 863 1.94 28.98 0.34
N PRO A 864 2.02 30.11 -0.40
CA PRO A 864 2.71 31.30 0.09
C PRO A 864 1.90 32.11 1.10
N LYS A 865 2.60 32.82 2.00
CA LYS A 865 1.99 33.79 2.92
C LYS A 865 2.10 35.23 2.39
N ARG A 866 3.29 35.64 1.93
CA ARG A 866 3.60 37.05 1.62
C ARG A 866 3.98 37.30 0.17
N ALA A 867 4.72 36.39 -0.48
CA ALA A 867 5.05 36.52 -1.90
C ALA A 867 4.99 35.20 -2.66
N LEU A 868 4.60 35.28 -3.93
CA LEU A 868 4.54 34.19 -4.89
C LEU A 868 5.26 34.59 -6.17
N VAL A 869 6.20 33.77 -6.62
CA VAL A 869 6.89 33.94 -7.90
C VAL A 869 6.59 32.74 -8.78
N LEU A 870 6.09 33.00 -9.98
CA LEU A 870 5.81 32.00 -11.01
C LEU A 870 6.92 32.04 -12.06
N VAL A 871 7.53 30.90 -12.37
CA VAL A 871 8.68 30.79 -13.28
C VAL A 871 8.35 29.77 -14.38
N GLY A 872 8.43 30.18 -15.65
CA GLY A 872 8.28 29.28 -16.79
C GLY A 872 7.98 29.99 -18.12
N ASP A 873 7.68 29.22 -19.16
CA ASP A 873 7.40 29.74 -20.51
C ASP A 873 5.97 30.30 -20.60
N SER A 874 5.85 31.63 -20.73
CA SER A 874 4.54 32.25 -20.84
C SER A 874 3.78 31.91 -22.12
N SER A 875 4.46 31.53 -23.19
CA SER A 875 3.82 31.11 -24.44
C SER A 875 3.15 29.74 -24.27
N ALA A 876 3.82 28.81 -23.59
CA ALA A 876 3.26 27.51 -23.24
C ALA A 876 2.08 27.65 -22.28
N LEU A 877 2.25 28.40 -21.19
CA LEU A 877 1.21 28.63 -20.18
C LEU A 877 -0.03 29.34 -20.74
N ALA A 878 0.14 30.28 -21.68
CA ALA A 878 -1.00 30.95 -22.33
C ALA A 878 -1.81 30.04 -23.28
N SER A 879 -1.37 28.80 -23.54
CA SER A 879 -2.11 27.85 -24.38
C SER A 879 -3.35 27.27 -23.70
N ASP A 880 -3.44 27.36 -22.36
CA ASP A 880 -4.59 26.92 -21.58
C ASP A 880 -5.33 28.12 -20.93
N PRO A 881 -6.67 28.17 -20.96
CA PRO A 881 -7.43 29.30 -20.45
C PRO A 881 -7.25 29.63 -18.97
N VAL A 882 -7.05 28.62 -18.11
CA VAL A 882 -6.84 28.80 -16.66
C VAL A 882 -5.48 29.44 -16.41
N TYR A 883 -4.44 28.90 -17.04
CA TYR A 883 -3.08 29.43 -16.93
C TYR A 883 -2.94 30.80 -17.62
N GLU A 884 -3.67 31.09 -18.70
CA GLU A 884 -3.74 32.43 -19.30
C GLU A 884 -4.30 33.46 -18.29
N ARG A 885 -5.41 33.15 -17.61
CA ARG A 885 -5.96 34.00 -16.54
C ARG A 885 -4.98 34.18 -15.38
N MET A 886 -4.24 33.12 -15.03
CA MET A 886 -3.19 33.17 -14.01
C MET A 886 -2.06 34.12 -14.42
N LEU A 887 -1.60 34.07 -15.68
CA LEU A 887 -0.58 34.99 -16.19
C LEU A 887 -1.06 36.44 -16.18
N GLU A 888 -2.30 36.69 -16.62
CA GLU A 888 -2.89 38.04 -16.55
C GLU A 888 -2.96 38.56 -15.11
N TRP A 889 -3.33 37.70 -14.17
CA TRP A 889 -3.34 38.02 -12.75
C TRP A 889 -1.94 38.29 -12.19
N ALA A 890 -0.93 37.52 -12.59
CA ALA A 890 0.44 37.66 -12.09
C ALA A 890 1.20 38.86 -12.68
N ARG A 891 0.79 39.36 -13.85
CA ARG A 891 1.40 40.51 -14.55
C ARG A 891 0.78 41.87 -14.22
N ARG A 892 -0.38 41.87 -13.56
CA ARG A 892 -1.08 43.09 -13.12
C ARG A 892 -0.32 43.80 -12.02
#